data_AF-A0A6C1B8Z8-F1
#
_entry.id   AF-A0A6C1B8Z8-F1
#
_cell.length_a   1.000
_cell.length_b   1.000
_cell.length_c   1.000
_cell.angle_alpha   90.00
_cell.angle_beta   90.00
_cell.angle_gamma   90.00
#
_symmetry.space_group_name_H-M   'P 1'
#
loop_
_entity.id
_entity.type
_entity.pdbx_description
1 polymer ?
#
loop_
_entity_poly.entity_id
_entity_poly.type
_entity_poly.pdbx_seq_one_letter_code
_entity_poly.pdbx_strand_id
1 'polypeptide(L)'
;MAWTPVFFLLLLVPLGAQAAPGGTLFEQVALGAGATTVPFPLDALLARIAGQLATGRDGLRVVLIPIGRSLQRHAAGDAHAFALPRAVIAVTGEPSDARAPLLKDRLYLGYSPAAGLLEVISYHPGSGRFEFQIVDDYRAGATPRLRPGNRGLCLACHQNHAPIFSRPGWDETSANPVIARLLARTGRDFDGLPWRHGVDVPQAIDAATERANLLPVAQRVWRQGCADADPSAAIACRRALFQRALLARLRGVPDTEALARDPALAPLRRHWRHDWAEGLPIPDPDIPDRRLFAADSPGAPVATDPATLHHLADVAAPFDPLALRPPREHWALSAPDTPARLFHALGQFISATDVRSLDAALRTRPGATDRQRLSCQRTPRGARINLDCRAGARLHLQARLSGPRLAIDRLVLDGRATPPVTVQATDAGFAPIGQRPRRADGHALSRLRLDAGAEAAEFTDDLAPLEAALDALADDARAGRSDAFADAPLRRANLIGPLLSALGRPAPAPVAATEPVTRAHTGHRARPPALAPFYRRCAMCHTGSEAFPPAFLRGDDATVTRQLTACAPRMLRRLAMWQRPAGAREKVPMPPPAAPPAQDLRACGDLDALRTWLNARLAPDARTALDRLAYADLPACTVDPESSHGR
;
A
#
# COMPACT_ATOMS: atom_id res chain seq x y z
N MET A 1 25.69 -67.39 -12.40
CA MET A 1 26.43 -66.30 -11.73
C MET A 1 26.09 -65.00 -12.42
N ALA A 2 25.21 -64.19 -11.83
CA ALA A 2 24.96 -62.81 -12.27
C ALA A 2 24.45 -62.03 -11.05
N TRP A 3 25.24 -61.04 -10.63
CA TRP A 3 24.93 -60.12 -9.55
C TRP A 3 23.91 -59.07 -10.02
N THR A 4 22.92 -58.76 -9.18
CA THR A 4 21.97 -57.65 -9.37
C THR A 4 22.21 -56.62 -8.27
N PRO A 5 22.39 -55.32 -8.57
CA PRO A 5 22.65 -54.31 -7.54
C PRO A 5 21.33 -53.78 -6.96
N VAL A 6 21.31 -53.65 -5.63
CA VAL A 6 20.23 -53.00 -4.86
C VAL A 6 20.40 -51.48 -4.99
N PHE A 7 19.44 -50.81 -5.62
CA PHE A 7 19.35 -49.35 -5.67
C PHE A 7 18.69 -48.83 -4.39
N PHE A 8 19.43 -48.01 -3.63
CA PHE A 8 18.93 -47.26 -2.48
C PHE A 8 17.99 -46.14 -2.96
N LEU A 9 16.71 -46.22 -2.61
CA LEU A 9 15.73 -45.17 -2.88
C LEU A 9 15.86 -44.08 -1.81
N LEU A 10 16.54 -42.98 -2.13
CA LEU A 10 16.52 -41.75 -1.33
C LEU A 10 15.13 -41.10 -1.48
N LEU A 11 14.32 -41.19 -0.42
CA LEU A 11 13.08 -40.43 -0.24
C LEU A 11 13.41 -38.92 -0.17
N LEU A 12 13.38 -38.25 -1.32
CA LEU A 12 13.29 -36.80 -1.40
C LEU A 12 11.90 -36.36 -0.93
N VAL A 13 11.82 -35.88 0.30
CA VAL A 13 10.70 -35.06 0.77
C VAL A 13 10.63 -33.83 -0.15
N PRO A 14 9.45 -33.45 -0.69
CA PRO A 14 9.36 -32.26 -1.52
C PRO A 14 9.54 -31.04 -0.62
N LEU A 15 10.72 -30.43 -0.68
CA LEU A 15 10.92 -29.04 -0.30
C LEU A 15 9.92 -28.20 -1.08
N GLY A 16 9.02 -27.50 -0.37
CA GLY A 16 7.97 -26.69 -0.95
C GLY A 16 8.50 -25.76 -2.03
N ALA A 17 8.07 -26.00 -3.26
CA ALA A 17 8.42 -25.16 -4.40
C ALA A 17 7.88 -23.73 -4.15
N GLN A 18 8.79 -22.76 -4.13
CA GLN A 18 8.47 -21.34 -4.01
C GLN A 18 8.24 -20.75 -5.42
N ALA A 19 7.29 -19.81 -5.53
CA ALA A 19 7.05 -19.05 -6.75
C ALA A 19 8.33 -18.34 -7.21
N ALA A 20 8.56 -18.25 -8.53
CA ALA A 20 9.72 -17.55 -9.07
C ALA A 20 9.74 -16.07 -8.62
N PRO A 21 10.85 -15.57 -8.05
CA PRO A 21 10.95 -14.22 -7.50
C PRO A 21 11.15 -13.20 -8.63
N GLY A 22 10.08 -12.83 -9.33
CA GLY A 22 10.16 -11.90 -10.47
C GLY A 22 8.94 -11.01 -10.72
N GLY A 23 7.86 -11.13 -9.93
CA GLY A 23 6.61 -10.40 -10.13
C GLY A 23 6.15 -9.58 -8.94
N THR A 24 4.95 -9.01 -9.09
CA THR A 24 4.18 -8.37 -8.02
C THR A 24 3.93 -9.31 -6.85
N LEU A 25 3.72 -8.78 -5.64
CA LEU A 25 3.35 -9.60 -4.48
C LEU A 25 2.04 -10.38 -4.69
N PHE A 26 1.10 -9.83 -5.47
CA PHE A 26 -0.10 -10.57 -5.88
C PHE A 26 0.24 -11.80 -6.70
N GLU A 27 1.08 -11.68 -7.75
CA GLU A 27 1.51 -12.84 -8.55
C GLU A 27 2.21 -13.90 -7.70
N GLN A 28 3.11 -13.47 -6.81
CA GLN A 28 3.83 -14.38 -5.90
C GLN A 28 2.87 -15.21 -5.04
N VAL A 29 1.81 -14.58 -4.52
CA VAL A 29 0.83 -15.26 -3.67
C VAL A 29 -0.19 -16.03 -4.49
N ALA A 30 -0.85 -15.39 -5.45
CA ALA A 30 -1.97 -15.95 -6.20
C ALA A 30 -1.55 -17.09 -7.15
N LEU A 31 -0.40 -16.96 -7.81
CA LEU A 31 0.07 -17.94 -8.80
C LEU A 31 1.05 -18.97 -8.21
N GLY A 32 1.76 -18.66 -7.12
CA GLY A 32 2.61 -19.64 -6.40
C GLY A 32 3.59 -20.40 -7.30
N ALA A 33 4.08 -21.54 -6.83
CA ALA A 33 4.87 -22.43 -7.68
C ALA A 33 3.95 -23.31 -8.53
N GLY A 34 3.97 -23.06 -9.84
CA GLY A 34 3.34 -23.93 -10.84
C GLY A 34 1.85 -23.70 -11.10
N ALA A 35 1.16 -22.80 -10.40
CA ALA A 35 -0.21 -22.44 -10.78
C ALA A 35 -0.20 -21.40 -11.91
N THR A 36 -1.03 -21.63 -12.92
CA THR A 36 -1.16 -20.75 -14.10
C THR A 36 -2.40 -19.86 -14.03
N THR A 37 -3.25 -20.06 -13.03
CA THR A 37 -4.56 -19.40 -12.88
C THR A 37 -4.74 -18.84 -11.48
N VAL A 38 -5.46 -17.72 -11.39
CA VAL A 38 -5.81 -17.11 -10.10
C VAL A 38 -6.91 -17.94 -9.43
N PRO A 39 -6.82 -18.26 -8.13
CA PRO A 39 -7.86 -19.03 -7.43
C PRO A 39 -9.24 -18.37 -7.54
N PHE A 40 -10.26 -19.18 -7.84
CA PHE A 40 -11.69 -18.82 -7.82
C PHE A 40 -12.45 -19.91 -7.04
N PRO A 41 -13.47 -19.57 -6.23
CA PRO A 41 -14.08 -18.25 -6.01
C PRO A 41 -13.19 -17.30 -5.18
N LEU A 42 -13.65 -16.06 -4.98
CA LEU A 42 -12.93 -15.04 -4.18
C LEU A 42 -12.47 -15.58 -2.83
N ASP A 43 -13.31 -16.39 -2.18
CA ASP A 43 -12.98 -16.98 -0.88
C ASP A 43 -11.69 -17.83 -0.91
N ALA A 44 -11.44 -18.58 -1.98
CA ALA A 44 -10.23 -19.37 -2.14
C ALA A 44 -8.98 -18.49 -2.29
N LEU A 45 -9.09 -17.37 -3.02
CA LEU A 45 -8.02 -16.39 -3.13
C LEU A 45 -7.74 -15.71 -1.77
N LEU A 46 -8.79 -15.32 -1.03
CA LEU A 46 -8.64 -14.70 0.28
C LEU A 46 -8.05 -15.67 1.31
N ALA A 47 -8.42 -16.96 1.28
CA ALA A 47 -7.81 -17.99 2.12
C ALA A 47 -6.31 -18.13 1.85
N ARG A 48 -5.90 -18.09 0.59
CA ARG A 48 -4.49 -18.16 0.19
C ARG A 48 -3.68 -16.95 0.64
N ILE A 49 -4.26 -15.75 0.55
CA ILE A 49 -3.66 -14.52 1.09
C ILE A 49 -3.56 -14.61 2.61
N ALA A 50 -4.65 -15.00 3.29
CA ALA A 50 -4.71 -15.15 4.74
C ALA A 50 -3.67 -16.13 5.28
N GLY A 51 -3.37 -17.22 4.55
CA GLY A 51 -2.30 -18.16 4.92
C GLY A 51 -0.90 -17.55 4.98
N GLN A 52 -0.68 -16.38 4.38
CA GLN A 52 0.58 -15.63 4.48
C GLN A 52 0.62 -14.68 5.68
N LEU A 53 -0.46 -14.55 6.45
CA LEU A 53 -0.63 -13.56 7.50
C LEU A 53 -0.61 -14.21 8.89
N ALA A 54 0.04 -13.57 9.86
CA ALA A 54 0.10 -14.03 11.24
C ALA A 54 -1.28 -14.10 11.91
N THR A 55 -2.21 -13.27 11.47
CA THR A 55 -3.58 -13.18 12.00
C THR A 55 -4.61 -13.85 11.08
N GLY A 56 -4.17 -14.59 10.04
CA GLY A 56 -5.09 -15.21 9.09
C GLY A 56 -6.05 -14.20 8.45
N ARG A 57 -7.34 -14.52 8.44
CA ARG A 57 -8.38 -13.65 7.86
C ARG A 57 -8.57 -12.33 8.60
N ASP A 58 -8.24 -12.26 9.88
CA ASP A 58 -8.29 -11.01 10.66
C ASP A 58 -7.21 -10.01 10.20
N GLY A 59 -6.29 -10.42 9.33
CA GLY A 59 -5.36 -9.53 8.64
C GLY A 59 -5.97 -8.82 7.42
N LEU A 60 -7.19 -9.16 7.01
CA LEU A 60 -7.89 -8.59 5.87
C LEU A 60 -8.94 -7.57 6.32
N ARG A 61 -9.04 -6.45 5.62
CA ARG A 61 -10.10 -5.45 5.83
C ARG A 61 -10.96 -5.39 4.59
N VAL A 62 -12.26 -5.61 4.75
CA VAL A 62 -13.22 -5.74 3.65
C VAL A 62 -14.32 -4.71 3.83
N VAL A 63 -14.62 -3.96 2.78
CA VAL A 63 -15.81 -3.09 2.72
C VAL A 63 -16.58 -3.36 1.43
N LEU A 64 -17.91 -3.24 1.48
CA LEU A 64 -18.75 -3.24 0.29
C LEU A 64 -19.09 -1.80 -0.11
N ILE A 65 -19.04 -1.51 -1.40
CA ILE A 65 -19.29 -0.18 -1.99
C ILE A 65 -20.32 -0.36 -3.12
N PRO A 66 -21.61 -0.16 -2.84
CA PRO A 66 -22.68 -0.26 -3.84
C PRO A 66 -22.58 0.83 -4.90
N ILE A 67 -22.40 2.08 -4.46
CA ILE A 67 -22.38 3.28 -5.32
C ILE A 67 -21.04 3.97 -5.10
N GLY A 68 -20.06 3.62 -5.91
CA GLY A 68 -18.67 4.05 -5.75
C GLY A 68 -18.17 5.00 -6.82
N ARG A 69 -16.87 5.27 -6.77
CA ARG A 69 -16.14 6.16 -7.70
C ARG A 69 -15.13 5.42 -8.59
N SER A 70 -15.12 4.09 -8.54
CA SER A 70 -14.18 3.25 -9.27
C SER A 70 -14.48 3.21 -10.77
N LEU A 71 -13.57 2.60 -11.54
CA LEU A 71 -13.77 2.39 -12.97
C LEU A 71 -15.03 1.56 -13.23
N GLN A 72 -15.25 0.50 -12.45
CA GLN A 72 -16.39 -0.42 -12.61
C GLN A 72 -17.70 0.05 -11.96
N ARG A 73 -17.84 1.33 -11.59
CA ARG A 73 -19.00 1.81 -10.81
C ARG A 73 -20.36 1.61 -11.49
N HIS A 74 -20.41 1.48 -12.82
CA HIS A 74 -21.64 1.26 -13.57
C HIS A 74 -21.86 -0.21 -13.98
N ALA A 75 -20.95 -1.13 -13.61
CA ALA A 75 -20.98 -2.50 -14.11
C ALA A 75 -22.24 -3.29 -13.67
N ALA A 76 -22.74 -3.04 -12.46
CA ALA A 76 -23.99 -3.65 -11.98
C ALA A 76 -25.24 -2.98 -12.59
N GLY A 77 -25.12 -1.78 -13.17
CA GLY A 77 -26.23 -0.86 -13.35
C GLY A 77 -26.75 -0.32 -12.00
N ASP A 78 -27.28 0.90 -12.01
CA ASP A 78 -27.64 1.58 -10.75
C ASP A 78 -28.77 0.84 -10.00
N ALA A 79 -29.68 0.18 -10.73
CA ALA A 79 -30.76 -0.64 -10.17
C ALA A 79 -30.28 -1.89 -9.39
N HIS A 80 -29.07 -2.39 -9.65
CA HIS A 80 -28.53 -3.56 -8.96
C HIS A 80 -27.31 -3.23 -8.07
N ALA A 81 -27.02 -1.95 -7.84
CA ALA A 81 -25.87 -1.49 -7.06
C ALA A 81 -25.75 -2.19 -5.69
N PHE A 82 -26.88 -2.38 -4.99
CA PHE A 82 -26.91 -3.05 -3.68
C PHE A 82 -26.95 -4.58 -3.76
N ALA A 83 -27.45 -5.13 -4.87
CA ALA A 83 -27.48 -6.57 -5.08
C ALA A 83 -26.08 -7.09 -5.44
N LEU A 84 -25.31 -6.34 -6.24
CA LEU A 84 -23.99 -6.72 -6.74
C LEU A 84 -22.95 -5.63 -6.43
N PRO A 85 -22.72 -5.30 -5.14
CA PRO A 85 -21.79 -4.24 -4.77
C PRO A 85 -20.36 -4.63 -5.08
N ARG A 86 -19.50 -3.62 -5.33
CA ARG A 86 -18.05 -3.84 -5.40
C ARG A 86 -17.51 -4.09 -4.00
N ALA A 87 -16.66 -5.10 -3.83
CA ALA A 87 -15.92 -5.29 -2.60
C ALA A 87 -14.52 -4.69 -2.73
N VAL A 88 -14.04 -3.99 -1.69
CA VAL A 88 -12.65 -3.57 -1.57
C VAL A 88 -12.02 -4.32 -0.41
N ILE A 89 -10.87 -4.93 -0.67
CA ILE A 89 -10.09 -5.69 0.30
C ILE A 89 -8.69 -5.10 0.42
N ALA A 90 -8.25 -4.78 1.63
CA ALA A 90 -6.88 -4.36 1.92
C ALA A 90 -6.20 -5.33 2.88
N VAL A 91 -4.92 -5.62 2.63
CA VAL A 91 -4.12 -6.45 3.53
C VAL A 91 -3.43 -5.58 4.58
N THR A 92 -3.79 -5.79 5.85
CA THR A 92 -3.30 -5.02 7.00
C THR A 92 -2.53 -5.86 8.02
N GLY A 93 -2.62 -7.20 7.93
CA GLY A 93 -1.93 -8.14 8.81
C GLY A 93 -0.43 -8.27 8.53
N GLU A 94 0.35 -8.51 9.57
CA GLU A 94 1.79 -8.85 9.48
C GLU A 94 1.99 -10.24 8.85
N PRO A 95 3.15 -10.51 8.21
CA PRO A 95 3.43 -11.81 7.62
C PRO A 95 3.53 -12.91 8.70
N SER A 96 3.11 -14.12 8.35
CA SER A 96 3.04 -15.28 9.26
C SER A 96 4.42 -15.71 9.77
N ASP A 97 5.44 -15.67 8.91
CA ASP A 97 6.84 -15.84 9.27
C ASP A 97 7.74 -14.88 8.46
N ALA A 98 9.06 -14.92 8.70
CA ALA A 98 10.00 -14.05 8.00
C ALA A 98 10.16 -14.40 6.49
N ARG A 99 9.83 -15.61 6.07
CA ARG A 99 9.89 -16.04 4.65
C ARG A 99 8.67 -15.59 3.87
N ALA A 100 7.51 -15.50 4.54
CA ALA A 100 6.27 -15.05 3.94
C ALA A 100 6.41 -13.64 3.33
N PRO A 101 5.72 -13.36 2.22
CA PRO A 101 5.74 -12.05 1.58
C PRO A 101 5.14 -10.99 2.51
N LEU A 102 5.74 -9.80 2.53
CA LEU A 102 5.21 -8.66 3.28
C LEU A 102 4.05 -8.03 2.49
N LEU A 103 2.83 -8.54 2.67
CA LEU A 103 1.62 -8.05 1.99
C LEU A 103 1.00 -6.82 2.67
N LYS A 104 1.29 -6.62 3.95
CA LYS A 104 0.82 -5.48 4.75
C LYS A 104 1.05 -4.16 4.03
N ASP A 105 -0.03 -3.42 3.85
CA ASP A 105 -0.08 -2.10 3.20
C ASP A 105 0.37 -2.12 1.72
N ARG A 106 0.49 -3.31 1.12
CA ARG A 106 1.09 -3.52 -0.22
C ARG A 106 0.21 -4.28 -1.20
N LEU A 107 -0.92 -4.83 -0.75
CA LEU A 107 -1.86 -5.55 -1.60
C LEU A 107 -3.29 -5.09 -1.32
N TYR A 108 -3.98 -4.67 -2.39
CA TYR A 108 -5.35 -4.21 -2.38
C TYR A 108 -6.10 -4.85 -3.56
N LEU A 109 -7.34 -5.27 -3.33
CA LEU A 109 -8.20 -5.89 -4.33
C LEU A 109 -9.52 -5.12 -4.43
N GLY A 110 -10.02 -4.95 -5.65
CA GLY A 110 -11.37 -4.49 -5.96
C GLY A 110 -12.11 -5.58 -6.70
N TYR A 111 -13.00 -6.30 -6.04
CA TYR A 111 -13.81 -7.35 -6.66
C TYR A 111 -15.14 -6.79 -7.15
N SER A 112 -15.44 -6.99 -8.44
CA SER A 112 -16.72 -6.62 -9.03
C SER A 112 -17.41 -7.87 -9.59
N PRO A 113 -18.39 -8.44 -8.87
CA PRO A 113 -19.15 -9.60 -9.35
C PRO A 113 -19.83 -9.33 -10.69
N ALA A 114 -20.45 -8.15 -10.84
CA ALA A 114 -21.19 -7.77 -12.03
C ALA A 114 -20.30 -7.64 -13.28
N ALA A 115 -19.07 -7.15 -13.11
CA ALA A 115 -18.10 -7.09 -14.20
C ALA A 115 -17.34 -8.41 -14.41
N GLY A 116 -17.48 -9.39 -13.50
CA GLY A 116 -16.73 -10.63 -13.55
C GLY A 116 -15.21 -10.41 -13.52
N LEU A 117 -14.73 -9.47 -12.70
CA LEU A 117 -13.30 -9.11 -12.66
C LEU A 117 -12.79 -8.77 -11.25
N LEU A 118 -11.46 -8.84 -11.11
CA LEU A 118 -10.72 -8.26 -9.99
C LEU A 118 -9.79 -7.15 -10.47
N GLU A 119 -9.83 -6.00 -9.81
CA GLU A 119 -8.81 -4.96 -9.89
C GLU A 119 -7.77 -5.22 -8.79
N VAL A 120 -6.49 -5.18 -9.11
CA VAL A 120 -5.41 -5.46 -8.16
C VAL A 120 -4.42 -4.31 -8.15
N ILE A 121 -4.13 -3.79 -6.95
CA ILE A 121 -3.02 -2.87 -6.70
C ILE A 121 -2.02 -3.61 -5.82
N SER A 122 -0.85 -3.93 -6.39
CA SER A 122 0.15 -4.74 -5.70
C SER A 122 1.52 -4.13 -5.81
N TYR A 123 2.26 -4.12 -4.70
CA TYR A 123 3.67 -3.73 -4.71
C TYR A 123 4.49 -4.73 -5.52
N HIS A 124 5.46 -4.23 -6.29
CA HIS A 124 6.44 -5.01 -7.03
C HIS A 124 7.82 -4.78 -6.43
N PRO A 125 8.37 -5.73 -5.64
CA PRO A 125 9.65 -5.54 -4.98
C PRO A 125 10.80 -5.25 -5.94
N GLY A 126 10.86 -5.96 -7.09
CA GLY A 126 11.90 -5.80 -8.10
C GLY A 126 12.02 -4.38 -8.69
N SER A 127 10.90 -3.66 -8.84
CA SER A 127 10.85 -2.31 -9.40
C SER A 127 10.64 -1.19 -8.36
N GLY A 128 10.38 -1.56 -7.09
CA GLY A 128 10.22 -0.62 -5.99
C GLY A 128 8.96 0.25 -6.05
N ARG A 129 7.87 -0.21 -6.67
CA ARG A 129 6.62 0.58 -6.81
C ARG A 129 5.38 -0.30 -6.85
N PHE A 130 4.20 0.32 -6.75
CA PHE A 130 2.94 -0.36 -7.03
C PHE A 130 2.70 -0.54 -8.52
N GLU A 131 2.18 -1.72 -8.87
CA GLU A 131 1.61 -2.04 -10.18
C GLU A 131 0.10 -2.27 -10.09
N PHE A 132 -0.54 -2.05 -11.24
CA PHE A 132 -1.98 -2.21 -11.41
C PHE A 132 -2.22 -3.37 -12.36
N GLN A 133 -3.02 -4.33 -11.92
CA GLN A 133 -3.35 -5.53 -12.68
C GLN A 133 -4.86 -5.75 -12.69
N ILE A 134 -5.34 -6.47 -13.70
CA ILE A 134 -6.73 -6.90 -13.81
C ILE A 134 -6.74 -8.42 -13.93
N VAL A 135 -7.65 -9.06 -13.20
CA VAL A 135 -8.02 -10.47 -13.45
C VAL A 135 -9.36 -10.45 -14.17
N ASP A 136 -9.32 -10.69 -15.48
CA ASP A 136 -10.54 -10.87 -16.27
C ASP A 136 -11.15 -12.25 -16.00
N ASP A 137 -12.38 -12.45 -16.46
CA ASP A 137 -13.07 -13.75 -16.40
C ASP A 137 -13.16 -14.34 -14.98
N TYR A 138 -13.21 -13.48 -13.97
CA TYR A 138 -13.29 -13.83 -12.55
C TYR A 138 -14.74 -14.09 -12.13
N ARG A 139 -15.33 -15.14 -12.69
CA ARG A 139 -16.73 -15.56 -12.46
C ARG A 139 -16.89 -17.07 -12.63
N ALA A 140 -18.02 -17.60 -12.14
CA ALA A 140 -18.34 -19.02 -12.25
C ALA A 140 -18.41 -19.45 -13.73
N GLY A 141 -17.86 -20.63 -14.04
CA GLY A 141 -17.83 -21.18 -15.40
C GLY A 141 -16.78 -20.57 -16.34
N ALA A 142 -15.92 -19.67 -15.85
CA ALA A 142 -14.83 -19.07 -16.63
C ALA A 142 -13.46 -19.31 -15.97
N THR A 143 -12.38 -19.06 -16.73
CA THR A 143 -11.00 -19.23 -16.24
C THR A 143 -10.39 -17.85 -15.97
N PRO A 144 -10.07 -17.51 -14.71
CA PRO A 144 -9.42 -16.25 -14.36
C PRO A 144 -8.14 -15.99 -15.14
N ARG A 145 -8.05 -14.80 -15.77
CA ARG A 145 -6.90 -14.38 -16.57
C ARG A 145 -6.27 -13.11 -16.02
N LEU A 146 -5.06 -13.24 -15.47
CA LEU A 146 -4.28 -12.10 -14.99
C LEU A 146 -3.62 -11.36 -16.16
N ARG A 147 -3.77 -10.04 -16.19
CA ARG A 147 -3.04 -9.15 -17.11
C ARG A 147 -2.62 -7.85 -16.42
N PRO A 148 -1.56 -7.17 -16.92
CA PRO A 148 -1.28 -5.81 -16.49
C PRO A 148 -2.41 -4.87 -16.92
N GLY A 149 -2.80 -3.97 -16.01
CA GLY A 149 -3.72 -2.88 -16.28
C GLY A 149 -3.07 -1.79 -17.13
N ASN A 150 -3.88 -0.86 -17.64
CA ASN A 150 -3.35 0.35 -18.28
C ASN A 150 -2.83 1.31 -17.21
N ARG A 151 -1.50 1.32 -17.01
CA ARG A 151 -0.86 2.15 -15.98
C ARG A 151 -1.17 3.64 -16.15
N GLY A 152 -1.17 4.17 -17.37
CA GLY A 152 -1.48 5.57 -17.63
C GLY A 152 -2.91 5.94 -17.21
N LEU A 153 -3.87 5.05 -17.48
CA LEU A 153 -5.24 5.17 -16.98
C LEU A 153 -5.30 5.14 -15.45
N CYS A 154 -4.61 4.18 -14.82
CA CYS A 154 -4.63 4.02 -13.37
C CYS A 154 -4.04 5.23 -12.65
N LEU A 155 -2.93 5.79 -13.16
CA LEU A 155 -2.24 6.93 -12.56
C LEU A 155 -3.02 8.25 -12.67
N ALA A 156 -4.01 8.36 -13.56
CA ALA A 156 -4.90 9.51 -13.58
C ALA A 156 -5.70 9.64 -12.26
N CYS A 157 -6.07 8.52 -11.66
CA CYS A 157 -6.68 8.47 -10.33
C CYS A 157 -5.61 8.30 -9.23
N HIS A 158 -4.71 7.34 -9.39
CA HIS A 158 -3.64 7.01 -8.43
C HIS A 158 -2.40 7.91 -8.62
N GLN A 159 -2.59 9.21 -8.46
CA GLN A 159 -1.60 10.26 -8.74
C GLN A 159 -0.28 10.08 -7.99
N ASN A 160 -0.31 9.36 -6.87
CA ASN A 160 0.87 9.09 -6.02
C ASN A 160 1.59 7.79 -6.38
N HIS A 161 1.17 7.10 -7.46
CA HIS A 161 1.67 5.78 -7.85
C HIS A 161 1.46 4.72 -6.75
N ALA A 162 0.38 4.87 -5.98
CA ALA A 162 0.00 4.06 -4.82
C ALA A 162 -1.53 4.05 -4.66
N PRO A 163 -2.12 3.20 -3.79
CA PRO A 163 -3.56 3.17 -3.53
C PRO A 163 -4.10 4.52 -3.04
N ILE A 164 -5.37 4.79 -3.32
CA ILE A 164 -6.10 6.00 -2.88
C ILE A 164 -7.49 5.60 -2.40
N PHE A 165 -7.97 6.21 -1.31
CA PHE A 165 -9.32 5.95 -0.77
C PHE A 165 -9.87 7.19 -0.06
N SER A 166 -11.15 7.11 0.32
CA SER A 166 -11.81 8.20 1.01
C SER A 166 -11.26 8.40 2.41
N ARG A 167 -11.22 9.66 2.85
CA ARG A 167 -10.94 10.05 4.23
C ARG A 167 -11.82 9.30 5.25
N PRO A 168 -11.41 9.26 6.54
CA PRO A 168 -12.15 8.58 7.61
C PRO A 168 -13.64 8.90 7.64
N GLY A 169 -14.44 7.86 7.90
CA GLY A 169 -15.90 7.86 7.74
C GLY A 169 -16.29 6.97 6.56
N TRP A 170 -15.83 7.36 5.37
CA TRP A 170 -16.05 6.67 4.09
C TRP A 170 -17.50 6.22 3.91
N ASP A 171 -18.39 7.20 3.78
CA ASP A 171 -19.85 7.05 3.82
C ASP A 171 -20.45 6.27 2.62
N GLU A 172 -19.63 5.94 1.63
CA GLU A 172 -20.00 5.09 0.49
C GLU A 172 -19.89 3.59 0.79
N THR A 173 -19.40 3.21 1.97
CA THR A 173 -19.13 1.82 2.35
C THR A 173 -20.24 1.18 3.19
N SER A 174 -20.16 -0.13 3.36
CA SER A 174 -20.96 -0.92 4.30
C SER A 174 -20.81 -0.51 5.77
N ALA A 175 -19.86 0.37 6.13
CA ALA A 175 -19.80 0.95 7.47
C ALA A 175 -20.89 2.01 7.71
N ASN A 176 -21.44 2.61 6.64
CA ASN A 176 -22.54 3.55 6.77
C ASN A 176 -23.85 2.79 7.11
N PRO A 177 -24.57 3.17 8.19
CA PRO A 177 -25.77 2.45 8.62
C PRO A 177 -26.90 2.38 7.58
N VAL A 178 -27.03 3.41 6.72
CA VAL A 178 -28.02 3.42 5.64
C VAL A 178 -27.67 2.38 4.58
N ILE A 179 -26.40 2.37 4.14
CA ILE A 179 -25.89 1.39 3.19
C ILE A 179 -25.97 -0.03 3.76
N ALA A 180 -25.58 -0.24 5.02
CA ALA A 180 -25.66 -1.53 5.67
C ALA A 180 -27.09 -2.09 5.72
N ARG A 181 -28.07 -1.23 6.01
CA ARG A 181 -29.51 -1.60 5.99
C ARG A 181 -29.99 -1.93 4.58
N LEU A 182 -29.56 -1.18 3.58
CA LEU A 182 -29.87 -1.43 2.17
C LEU A 182 -29.31 -2.78 1.69
N LEU A 183 -28.04 -3.05 2.00
CA LEU A 183 -27.39 -4.33 1.73
C LEU A 183 -28.12 -5.48 2.45
N ALA A 184 -28.48 -5.31 3.72
CA ALA A 184 -29.18 -6.34 4.49
C ALA A 184 -30.55 -6.71 3.89
N ARG A 185 -31.28 -5.74 3.32
CA ARG A 185 -32.58 -5.96 2.67
C ARG A 185 -32.50 -6.87 1.43
N THR A 186 -31.32 -7.01 0.83
CA THR A 186 -31.14 -7.91 -0.32
C THR A 186 -31.16 -9.39 0.06
N GLY A 187 -30.96 -9.72 1.35
CA GLY A 187 -30.89 -11.10 1.83
C GLY A 187 -29.64 -11.88 1.37
N ARG A 188 -28.68 -11.23 0.70
CA ARG A 188 -27.46 -11.87 0.19
C ARG A 188 -26.38 -12.02 1.25
N ASP A 189 -25.55 -13.04 1.07
CA ASP A 189 -24.35 -13.33 1.89
C ASP A 189 -23.07 -12.69 1.32
N PHE A 190 -23.12 -12.20 0.07
CA PHE A 190 -22.01 -11.54 -0.64
C PHE A 190 -20.73 -12.38 -0.64
N ASP A 191 -20.85 -13.63 -1.07
CA ASP A 191 -19.75 -14.59 -1.19
C ASP A 191 -19.03 -14.86 0.16
N GLY A 192 -19.77 -14.75 1.26
CA GLY A 192 -19.27 -14.98 2.62
C GLY A 192 -18.36 -13.86 3.16
N LEU A 193 -18.33 -12.69 2.51
CA LEU A 193 -17.47 -11.58 2.94
C LEU A 193 -17.93 -10.99 4.29
N PRO A 194 -17.00 -10.67 5.21
CA PRO A 194 -17.34 -10.08 6.51
C PRO A 194 -17.63 -8.57 6.37
N TRP A 195 -18.78 -8.21 5.81
CA TRP A 195 -19.13 -6.82 5.46
C TRP A 195 -19.87 -6.04 6.57
N ARG A 196 -20.28 -6.73 7.64
CA ARG A 196 -20.96 -6.10 8.79
C ARG A 196 -19.92 -5.63 9.81
N HIS A 197 -19.62 -4.34 9.80
CA HIS A 197 -18.60 -3.73 10.65
C HIS A 197 -18.90 -2.24 10.89
N GLY A 198 -18.18 -1.62 11.83
CA GLY A 198 -18.24 -0.19 12.06
C GLY A 198 -17.28 0.58 11.15
N VAL A 199 -17.03 1.84 11.52
CA VAL A 199 -16.09 2.75 10.86
C VAL A 199 -14.62 2.36 11.09
N ASP A 200 -14.35 1.43 11.99
CA ASP A 200 -13.00 0.93 12.31
C ASP A 200 -12.35 0.23 11.12
N VAL A 201 -13.13 -0.50 10.31
CA VAL A 201 -12.63 -1.20 9.12
C VAL A 201 -12.20 -0.23 8.01
N PRO A 202 -13.03 0.73 7.54
CA PRO A 202 -12.58 1.73 6.58
C PRO A 202 -11.44 2.60 7.12
N GLN A 203 -11.43 2.95 8.42
CA GLN A 203 -10.28 3.63 9.05
C GLN A 203 -8.99 2.81 8.97
N ALA A 204 -9.07 1.49 9.13
CA ALA A 204 -7.91 0.61 8.98
C ALA A 204 -7.40 0.55 7.52
N ILE A 205 -8.30 0.62 6.53
CA ILE A 205 -7.93 0.71 5.10
C ILE A 205 -7.28 2.07 4.81
N ASP A 206 -7.84 3.15 5.33
CA ASP A 206 -7.29 4.51 5.20
C ASP A 206 -5.87 4.58 5.79
N ALA A 207 -5.68 4.14 7.03
CA ALA A 207 -4.36 4.10 7.66
C ALA A 207 -3.36 3.19 6.91
N ALA A 208 -3.80 2.09 6.30
CA ALA A 208 -2.96 1.26 5.43
C ALA A 208 -2.54 2.00 4.16
N THR A 209 -3.43 2.82 3.62
CA THR A 209 -3.24 3.61 2.41
C THR A 209 -2.26 4.75 2.64
N GLU A 210 -2.35 5.44 3.78
CA GLU A 210 -1.36 6.43 4.21
C GLU A 210 0.05 5.82 4.26
N ARG A 211 0.18 4.66 4.92
CA ARG A 211 1.45 3.92 4.99
C ARG A 211 1.94 3.50 3.61
N ALA A 212 1.06 2.95 2.76
CA ALA A 212 1.38 2.56 1.39
C ALA A 212 1.96 3.72 0.56
N ASN A 213 1.42 4.93 0.73
CA ASN A 213 1.86 6.13 -0.01
C ASN A 213 3.23 6.67 0.46
N LEU A 214 3.72 6.24 1.62
CA LEU A 214 5.09 6.50 2.05
C LEU A 214 6.12 5.54 1.44
N LEU A 215 5.71 4.41 0.85
CA LEU A 215 6.65 3.47 0.23
C LEU A 215 7.35 4.06 -1.01
N PRO A 216 6.66 4.75 -1.95
CA PRO A 216 7.34 5.47 -3.02
C PRO A 216 8.26 6.59 -2.51
N VAL A 217 7.88 7.27 -1.42
CA VAL A 217 8.70 8.31 -0.78
C VAL A 217 10.00 7.71 -0.24
N ALA A 218 9.91 6.62 0.52
CA ALA A 218 11.07 5.89 1.03
C ALA A 218 11.99 5.39 -0.09
N GLN A 219 11.42 4.89 -1.20
CA GLN A 219 12.17 4.48 -2.38
C GLN A 219 12.87 5.64 -3.08
N ARG A 220 12.22 6.81 -3.14
CA ARG A 220 12.83 8.03 -3.68
C ARG A 220 14.02 8.47 -2.82
N VAL A 221 13.85 8.52 -1.51
CA VAL A 221 14.94 8.87 -0.59
C VAL A 221 16.09 7.86 -0.64
N TRP A 222 15.76 6.57 -0.70
CA TRP A 222 16.76 5.50 -0.82
C TRP A 222 17.63 5.63 -2.08
N ARG A 223 17.01 5.85 -3.24
CA ARG A 223 17.74 5.91 -4.51
C ARG A 223 18.45 7.25 -4.71
N GLN A 224 17.72 8.35 -4.54
CA GLN A 224 18.20 9.70 -4.86
C GLN A 224 18.94 10.35 -3.68
N GLY A 225 18.48 10.15 -2.44
CA GLY A 225 19.06 10.81 -1.26
C GLY A 225 20.46 10.31 -0.88
N CYS A 226 20.87 9.15 -1.41
CA CYS A 226 22.22 8.59 -1.26
C CYS A 226 22.92 8.42 -2.62
N ALA A 227 22.43 9.06 -3.70
CA ALA A 227 23.12 9.04 -4.97
C ALA A 227 24.52 9.67 -4.79
N ASP A 228 25.54 9.13 -5.43
CA ASP A 228 26.89 9.70 -5.43
C ASP A 228 27.60 9.22 -6.69
N ALA A 229 28.54 10.03 -7.21
CA ALA A 229 29.35 9.64 -8.35
C ALA A 229 30.31 8.49 -7.99
N ASP A 230 30.72 8.39 -6.72
CA ASP A 230 31.42 7.23 -6.19
C ASP A 230 30.42 6.17 -5.68
N PRO A 231 30.34 4.99 -6.33
CA PRO A 231 29.46 3.91 -5.89
C PRO A 231 29.71 3.45 -4.45
N SER A 232 30.96 3.53 -3.97
CA SER A 232 31.32 3.11 -2.61
C SER A 232 30.75 4.07 -1.56
N ALA A 233 30.79 5.37 -1.83
CA ALA A 233 30.15 6.38 -0.99
C ALA A 233 28.63 6.23 -0.95
N ALA A 234 28.00 5.95 -2.11
CA ALA A 234 26.56 5.69 -2.20
C ALA A 234 26.14 4.45 -1.39
N ILE A 235 26.89 3.34 -1.51
CA ILE A 235 26.69 2.11 -0.74
C ILE A 235 26.82 2.39 0.77
N ALA A 236 27.85 3.12 1.19
CA ALA A 236 28.06 3.47 2.60
C ALA A 236 26.89 4.30 3.15
N CYS A 237 26.37 5.26 2.38
CA CYS A 237 25.20 6.05 2.75
C CYS A 237 23.95 5.16 2.94
N ARG A 238 23.65 4.27 1.98
CA ARG A 238 22.47 3.39 2.05
C ARG A 238 22.58 2.37 3.18
N ARG A 239 23.78 1.83 3.44
CA ARG A 239 24.04 0.94 4.59
C ARG A 239 23.80 1.67 5.91
N ALA A 240 24.31 2.89 6.07
CA ALA A 240 24.05 3.70 7.25
C ALA A 240 22.55 3.98 7.43
N LEU A 241 21.89 4.46 6.36
CA LEU A 241 20.46 4.77 6.36
C LEU A 241 19.62 3.56 6.78
N PHE A 242 19.90 2.38 6.22
CA PHE A 242 19.22 1.14 6.58
C PHE A 242 19.50 0.70 8.02
N GLN A 243 20.76 0.78 8.49
CA GLN A 243 21.09 0.45 9.88
C GLN A 243 20.27 1.31 10.85
N ARG A 244 20.17 2.62 10.61
CA ARG A 244 19.38 3.53 11.48
C ARG A 244 17.90 3.18 11.44
N ALA A 245 17.34 2.85 10.28
CA ALA A 245 15.95 2.39 10.17
C ALA A 245 15.72 1.07 10.92
N LEU A 246 16.64 0.10 10.80
CA LEU A 246 16.56 -1.19 11.48
C LEU A 246 16.68 -1.04 13.01
N LEU A 247 17.65 -0.25 13.48
CA LEU A 247 17.79 0.05 14.91
C LEU A 247 16.56 0.78 15.43
N ALA A 248 16.00 1.73 14.68
CA ALA A 248 14.76 2.40 15.05
C ALA A 248 13.58 1.42 15.20
N ARG A 249 13.53 0.35 14.39
CA ARG A 249 12.53 -0.73 14.55
C ARG A 249 12.80 -1.62 15.77
N LEU A 250 14.07 -1.85 16.14
CA LEU A 250 14.47 -2.68 17.28
C LEU A 250 14.33 -1.97 18.63
N ARG A 251 14.67 -0.67 18.73
CA ARG A 251 14.74 0.10 19.98
C ARG A 251 13.93 1.40 20.02
N GLY A 252 13.23 1.74 18.93
CA GLY A 252 12.58 3.03 18.76
C GLY A 252 13.49 4.08 18.12
N VAL A 253 12.87 5.10 17.51
CA VAL A 253 13.58 6.18 16.83
C VAL A 253 14.35 7.03 17.84
N PRO A 254 15.63 7.39 17.58
CA PRO A 254 16.35 8.39 18.37
C PRO A 254 15.65 9.74 18.40
N ASP A 255 16.00 10.61 19.35
CA ASP A 255 15.51 11.99 19.32
C ASP A 255 16.09 12.73 18.11
N THR A 256 15.40 13.80 17.75
CA THR A 256 15.73 14.65 16.61
C THR A 256 17.17 15.17 16.63
N GLU A 257 17.65 15.61 17.80
CA GLU A 257 18.96 16.25 17.92
C GLU A 257 20.08 15.23 17.68
N ALA A 258 19.91 14.00 18.18
CA ALA A 258 20.81 12.88 17.90
C ALA A 258 20.84 12.55 16.39
N LEU A 259 19.68 12.52 15.73
CA LEU A 259 19.61 12.27 14.28
C LEU A 259 20.23 13.40 13.45
N ALA A 260 20.01 14.65 13.87
CA ALA A 260 20.56 15.83 13.19
C ALA A 260 22.10 15.83 13.23
N ARG A 261 22.69 15.40 14.35
CA ARG A 261 24.15 15.32 14.54
C ARG A 261 24.78 14.05 14.00
N ASP A 262 24.01 13.05 13.58
CA ASP A 262 24.57 11.79 13.09
C ASP A 262 25.44 12.03 11.84
N PRO A 263 26.77 11.82 11.93
CA PRO A 263 27.67 12.08 10.81
C PRO A 263 27.41 11.14 9.64
N ALA A 264 26.88 9.93 9.89
CA ALA A 264 26.58 8.96 8.85
C ALA A 264 25.44 9.40 7.91
N LEU A 265 24.64 10.40 8.32
CA LEU A 265 23.57 10.99 7.52
C LEU A 265 24.01 12.27 6.78
N ALA A 266 25.30 12.64 6.84
CA ALA A 266 25.80 13.83 6.15
C ALA A 266 25.58 13.81 4.62
N PRO A 267 25.78 12.68 3.91
CA PRO A 267 25.50 12.62 2.48
C PRO A 267 24.02 12.84 2.15
N LEU A 268 23.12 12.27 2.96
CA LEU A 268 21.69 12.48 2.84
C LEU A 268 21.32 13.95 3.02
N ARG A 269 21.85 14.63 4.05
CA ARG A 269 21.59 16.06 4.28
C ARG A 269 22.07 16.94 3.13
N ARG A 270 23.19 16.60 2.50
CA ARG A 270 23.71 17.33 1.34
C ARG A 270 22.78 17.19 0.14
N HIS A 271 22.40 15.97 -0.24
CA HIS A 271 21.46 15.73 -1.34
C HIS A 271 20.10 16.35 -1.07
N TRP A 272 19.60 16.23 0.15
CA TRP A 272 18.33 16.85 0.52
C TRP A 272 18.31 18.36 0.28
N ARG A 273 19.38 19.08 0.65
CA ARG A 273 19.49 20.52 0.42
C ARG A 273 19.60 20.89 -1.06
N HIS A 274 20.11 19.99 -1.89
CA HIS A 274 20.27 20.21 -3.32
C HIS A 274 18.99 19.87 -4.10
N ASP A 275 18.50 18.64 -3.95
CA ASP A 275 17.40 18.07 -4.75
C ASP A 275 16.01 18.40 -4.21
N TRP A 276 15.92 18.70 -2.90
CA TRP A 276 14.67 18.96 -2.18
C TRP A 276 14.78 20.23 -1.32
N ALA A 277 15.29 21.31 -1.91
CA ALA A 277 15.47 22.60 -1.24
C ALA A 277 14.15 23.17 -0.65
N GLU A 278 13.04 23.00 -1.35
CA GLU A 278 11.68 23.38 -0.89
C GLU A 278 11.00 22.30 -0.01
N GLY A 279 11.73 21.23 0.29
CA GLY A 279 11.23 20.05 1.00
C GLY A 279 10.76 18.95 0.05
N LEU A 280 10.79 17.71 0.53
CA LEU A 280 10.33 16.54 -0.22
C LEU A 280 8.79 16.52 -0.19
N PRO A 281 8.09 16.62 -1.33
CA PRO A 281 6.62 16.61 -1.35
C PRO A 281 6.09 15.25 -0.91
N ILE A 282 5.15 15.28 0.04
CA ILE A 282 4.51 14.08 0.56
C ILE A 282 3.15 13.89 -0.09
N PRO A 283 2.90 12.74 -0.71
CA PRO A 283 1.69 12.54 -1.48
C PRO A 283 0.43 12.56 -0.58
N ASP A 284 -0.68 13.10 -1.08
CA ASP A 284 -1.99 13.01 -0.42
C ASP A 284 -2.79 11.81 -0.98
N PRO A 285 -2.91 10.69 -0.24
CA PRO A 285 -3.69 9.53 -0.65
C PRO A 285 -5.21 9.75 -0.65
N ASP A 286 -5.67 10.83 -0.03
CA ASP A 286 -7.06 10.97 0.35
C ASP A 286 -7.92 11.55 -0.76
N ILE A 287 -9.13 11.01 -0.89
CA ILE A 287 -10.23 11.71 -1.59
C ILE A 287 -11.28 12.17 -0.57
N PRO A 288 -11.96 13.32 -0.80
CA PRO A 288 -12.99 13.79 0.12
C PRO A 288 -14.12 12.77 0.32
N ASP A 289 -14.65 12.69 1.53
CA ASP A 289 -15.77 11.79 1.85
C ASP A 289 -17.07 12.24 1.15
N ARG A 290 -17.76 11.29 0.51
CA ARG A 290 -18.97 11.56 -0.27
C ARG A 290 -20.17 10.95 0.46
N ARG A 291 -21.00 11.84 1.01
CA ARG A 291 -22.17 11.45 1.78
C ARG A 291 -23.40 11.32 0.88
N LEU A 292 -23.63 10.11 0.37
CA LEU A 292 -24.71 9.82 -0.58
C LEU A 292 -26.12 10.08 -0.02
N PHE A 293 -26.31 9.77 1.27
CA PHE A 293 -27.61 9.78 1.94
C PHE A 293 -27.68 10.87 3.03
N ALA A 294 -26.92 11.97 2.89
CA ALA A 294 -26.80 13.01 3.92
C ALA A 294 -28.11 13.75 4.22
N ALA A 295 -29.01 13.84 3.23
CA ALA A 295 -30.31 14.48 3.38
C ALA A 295 -31.34 13.56 4.06
N ASP A 296 -31.03 12.27 4.23
CA ASP A 296 -31.97 11.31 4.80
C ASP A 296 -31.95 11.37 6.32
N SER A 297 -33.09 11.71 6.91
CA SER A 297 -33.27 11.66 8.36
C SER A 297 -33.20 10.22 8.87
N PRO A 298 -32.68 9.97 10.09
CA PRO A 298 -32.70 8.65 10.69
C PRO A 298 -34.13 8.08 10.73
N GLY A 299 -34.36 6.96 10.03
CA GLY A 299 -35.66 6.28 9.98
C GLY A 299 -36.56 6.67 8.80
N ALA A 300 -36.19 7.66 7.97
CA ALA A 300 -36.92 7.98 6.75
C ALA A 300 -36.71 6.89 5.67
N PRO A 301 -37.72 6.65 4.79
CA PRO A 301 -37.53 5.83 3.60
C PRO A 301 -36.47 6.46 2.70
N VAL A 302 -35.44 5.69 2.38
CA VAL A 302 -34.38 6.10 1.45
C VAL A 302 -34.85 5.78 0.04
N ALA A 303 -34.90 6.78 -0.83
CA ALA A 303 -35.26 6.61 -2.22
C ALA A 303 -34.19 5.76 -2.94
N THR A 304 -34.62 4.63 -3.48
CA THR A 304 -33.76 3.69 -4.22
C THR A 304 -34.33 3.33 -5.57
N ASP A 305 -35.20 4.19 -6.13
CA ASP A 305 -35.61 4.03 -7.51
C ASP A 305 -34.38 4.22 -8.44
N PRO A 306 -34.36 3.58 -9.63
CA PRO A 306 -33.20 3.61 -10.51
C PRO A 306 -32.75 5.02 -10.93
N ALA A 307 -33.67 5.97 -11.10
CA ALA A 307 -33.32 7.33 -11.51
C ALA A 307 -32.56 8.06 -10.38
N THR A 308 -33.05 7.96 -9.15
CA THR A 308 -32.34 8.49 -7.98
C THR A 308 -30.95 7.87 -7.83
N LEU A 309 -30.83 6.54 -7.96
CA LEU A 309 -29.55 5.86 -7.84
C LEU A 309 -28.57 6.27 -8.95
N HIS A 310 -29.05 6.50 -10.17
CA HIS A 310 -28.25 7.02 -11.29
C HIS A 310 -27.70 8.42 -11.01
N HIS A 311 -28.50 9.32 -10.43
CA HIS A 311 -28.01 10.63 -10.00
C HIS A 311 -27.00 10.53 -8.85
N LEU A 312 -27.22 9.63 -7.89
CA LEU A 312 -26.27 9.38 -6.80
C LEU A 312 -24.95 8.76 -7.30
N ALA A 313 -24.97 8.00 -8.39
CA ALA A 313 -23.77 7.47 -9.04
C ALA A 313 -22.95 8.56 -9.75
N ASP A 314 -23.55 9.72 -10.03
CA ASP A 314 -22.87 10.84 -10.67
C ASP A 314 -21.93 11.57 -9.70
N VAL A 315 -20.62 11.58 -10.02
CA VAL A 315 -19.59 12.10 -9.11
C VAL A 315 -19.24 13.54 -9.46
N ALA A 316 -19.54 14.49 -8.58
CA ALA A 316 -19.17 15.90 -8.76
C ALA A 316 -17.66 16.12 -8.64
N ALA A 317 -17.14 17.20 -9.25
CA ALA A 317 -15.70 17.46 -9.34
C ALA A 317 -14.93 17.38 -8.01
N PRO A 318 -15.43 17.91 -6.87
CA PRO A 318 -14.70 17.84 -5.60
C PRO A 318 -14.51 16.41 -5.07
N PHE A 319 -15.39 15.48 -5.45
CA PHE A 319 -15.36 14.09 -5.00
C PHE A 319 -14.76 13.14 -6.04
N ASP A 320 -14.50 13.60 -7.26
CA ASP A 320 -13.98 12.81 -8.38
C ASP A 320 -12.49 12.50 -8.15
N PRO A 321 -12.05 11.22 -8.12
CA PRO A 321 -10.65 10.85 -7.93
C PRO A 321 -9.68 11.41 -8.98
N LEU A 322 -10.20 11.90 -10.11
CA LEU A 322 -9.43 12.57 -11.17
C LEU A 322 -9.08 14.03 -10.84
N ALA A 323 -9.68 14.62 -9.81
CA ALA A 323 -9.35 15.96 -9.36
C ALA A 323 -7.88 15.99 -8.92
N LEU A 324 -7.14 17.02 -9.34
CA LEU A 324 -5.73 17.20 -8.97
C LEU A 324 -5.63 17.39 -7.46
N ARG A 325 -4.79 16.61 -6.81
CA ARG A 325 -4.51 16.73 -5.38
C ARG A 325 -3.13 17.34 -5.16
N PRO A 326 -3.02 18.43 -4.37
CA PRO A 326 -1.71 18.93 -3.96
C PRO A 326 -1.03 17.92 -3.01
N PRO A 327 0.30 17.98 -2.84
CA PRO A 327 0.97 17.30 -1.74
C PRO A 327 0.33 17.69 -0.40
N ARG A 328 0.25 16.74 0.53
CA ARG A 328 -0.29 16.97 1.88
C ARG A 328 0.60 17.95 2.65
N GLU A 329 1.91 17.85 2.44
CA GLU A 329 2.93 18.65 3.09
C GLU A 329 4.28 18.50 2.35
N HIS A 330 5.27 19.24 2.80
CA HIS A 330 6.65 19.12 2.34
C HIS A 330 7.56 18.80 3.53
N TRP A 331 8.34 17.73 3.42
CA TRP A 331 9.29 17.34 4.45
C TRP A 331 10.61 18.10 4.29
N ALA A 332 10.93 18.94 5.27
CA ALA A 332 12.26 19.51 5.42
C ALA A 332 13.07 18.68 6.42
N LEU A 333 14.26 18.20 6.05
CA LEU A 333 15.08 17.36 6.93
C LEU A 333 15.60 18.13 8.17
N SER A 334 15.61 19.47 8.12
CA SER A 334 15.91 20.34 9.26
C SER A 334 14.75 20.44 10.27
N ALA A 335 13.52 20.10 9.88
CA ALA A 335 12.38 20.16 10.78
C ALA A 335 12.46 19.04 11.84
N PRO A 336 12.06 19.30 13.10
CA PRO A 336 12.35 18.37 14.19
C PRO A 336 11.80 16.95 14.00
N ASP A 337 10.59 16.80 13.47
CA ASP A 337 9.95 15.48 13.38
C ASP A 337 10.29 14.73 12.09
N THR A 338 10.83 15.40 11.07
CA THR A 338 11.07 14.80 9.74
C THR A 338 12.02 13.59 9.79
N PRO A 339 13.17 13.62 10.49
CA PRO A 339 14.04 12.46 10.57
C PRO A 339 13.31 11.22 11.11
N ALA A 340 12.51 11.38 12.16
CA ALA A 340 11.75 10.28 12.75
C ALA A 340 10.73 9.70 11.77
N ARG A 341 10.02 10.56 11.04
CA ARG A 341 9.06 10.16 10.02
C ARG A 341 9.71 9.49 8.81
N LEU A 342 10.90 9.94 8.42
CA LEU A 342 11.70 9.29 7.39
C LEU A 342 12.10 7.86 7.81
N PHE A 343 12.62 7.68 9.03
CA PHE A 343 12.97 6.35 9.54
C PHE A 343 11.75 5.47 9.73
N HIS A 344 10.60 6.04 10.08
CA HIS A 344 9.34 5.31 10.05
C HIS A 344 9.03 4.81 8.63
N ALA A 345 9.09 5.67 7.61
CA ALA A 345 8.83 5.32 6.21
C ALA A 345 9.78 4.22 5.68
N LEU A 346 11.09 4.34 5.94
CA LEU A 346 12.08 3.31 5.60
C LEU A 346 11.84 2.01 6.39
N GLY A 347 11.50 2.14 7.67
CA GLY A 347 11.18 1.03 8.57
C GLY A 347 9.97 0.21 8.14
N GLN A 348 9.08 0.75 7.30
CA GLN A 348 7.94 -0.01 6.75
C GLN A 348 8.35 -1.16 5.84
N PHE A 349 9.61 -1.23 5.38
CA PHE A 349 10.16 -2.38 4.66
C PHE A 349 10.58 -3.54 5.60
N ILE A 350 10.52 -3.32 6.91
CA ILE A 350 10.90 -4.26 7.96
C ILE A 350 9.65 -4.60 8.77
N SER A 351 9.12 -5.80 8.55
CA SER A 351 7.91 -6.26 9.23
C SER A 351 8.14 -6.44 10.73
N ALA A 352 7.08 -6.42 11.53
CA ALA A 352 7.20 -6.77 12.94
C ALA A 352 7.69 -8.21 13.14
N THR A 353 7.35 -9.11 12.20
CA THR A 353 7.84 -10.49 12.18
C THR A 353 9.34 -10.58 11.92
N ASP A 354 9.91 -9.71 11.08
CA ASP A 354 11.37 -9.61 10.86
C ASP A 354 12.07 -9.16 12.13
N VAL A 355 11.56 -8.11 12.78
CA VAL A 355 12.12 -7.57 14.03
C VAL A 355 12.14 -8.64 15.12
N ARG A 356 11.04 -9.39 15.29
CA ARG A 356 10.98 -10.51 16.25
C ARG A 356 11.97 -11.61 15.90
N SER A 357 12.12 -11.95 14.61
CA SER A 357 13.03 -13.00 14.15
C SER A 357 14.50 -12.61 14.36
N LEU A 358 14.86 -11.36 14.07
CA LEU A 358 16.18 -10.80 14.33
C LEU A 358 16.47 -10.76 15.83
N ASP A 359 15.55 -10.23 16.65
CA ASP A 359 15.76 -10.17 18.11
C ASP A 359 15.91 -11.57 18.73
N ALA A 360 15.13 -12.55 18.27
CA ALA A 360 15.26 -13.94 18.68
C ALA A 360 16.60 -14.56 18.26
N ALA A 361 17.16 -14.17 17.10
CA ALA A 361 18.47 -14.62 16.66
C ALA A 361 19.61 -14.00 17.47
N LEU A 362 19.50 -12.72 17.81
CA LEU A 362 20.50 -12.01 18.62
C LEU A 362 20.52 -12.53 20.06
N ARG A 363 19.37 -12.93 20.62
CA ARG A 363 19.27 -13.51 21.97
C ARG A 363 20.16 -14.72 22.18
N THR A 364 20.42 -15.51 21.14
CA THR A 364 21.24 -16.74 21.25
C THR A 364 22.73 -16.46 21.04
N ARG A 365 23.12 -15.20 20.83
CA ARG A 365 24.52 -14.81 20.61
C ARG A 365 25.17 -14.39 21.92
N PRO A 366 26.46 -14.69 22.11
CA PRO A 366 27.19 -14.21 23.26
C PRO A 366 27.28 -12.68 23.18
N GLY A 367 27.14 -12.03 24.34
CA GLY A 367 27.17 -10.59 24.46
C GLY A 367 27.59 -10.18 25.86
N ALA A 368 28.33 -9.08 25.96
CA ALA A 368 28.67 -8.49 27.25
C ALA A 368 27.37 -8.10 27.98
N THR A 369 27.26 -8.45 29.25
CA THR A 369 26.07 -8.13 30.05
C THR A 369 26.43 -7.10 31.11
N ASP A 370 25.71 -5.99 31.10
CA ASP A 370 25.76 -4.93 32.09
C ASP A 370 24.61 -5.11 33.09
N ARG A 371 24.90 -4.98 34.39
CA ARG A 371 23.91 -5.12 35.46
C ARG A 371 23.67 -3.75 36.08
N GLN A 372 22.45 -3.25 35.92
CA GLN A 372 22.01 -1.99 36.49
C GLN A 372 21.18 -2.22 37.74
N ARG A 373 21.67 -1.76 38.90
CA ARG A 373 20.92 -1.85 40.17
C ARG A 373 19.68 -0.94 40.12
N LEU A 374 18.55 -1.45 40.63
CA LEU A 374 17.30 -0.72 40.74
C LEU A 374 17.06 -0.31 42.19
N SER A 375 16.55 0.91 42.40
CA SER A 375 15.95 1.34 43.66
C SER A 375 14.45 1.22 43.54
N CYS A 376 13.83 0.37 44.36
CA CYS A 376 12.42 0.02 44.24
C CYS A 376 11.61 0.40 45.49
N GLN A 377 10.57 1.19 45.32
CA GLN A 377 9.52 1.31 46.33
C GLN A 377 8.54 0.14 46.18
N ARG A 378 8.35 -0.61 47.26
CA ARG A 378 7.50 -1.81 47.30
C ARG A 378 6.26 -1.52 48.15
N THR A 379 5.08 -1.62 47.55
CA THR A 379 3.81 -1.38 48.25
C THR A 379 2.97 -2.66 48.26
N PRO A 380 2.89 -3.37 49.40
CA PRO A 380 2.03 -4.55 49.53
C PRO A 380 0.56 -4.20 49.33
N ARG A 381 -0.18 -5.07 48.62
CA ARG A 381 -1.63 -4.96 48.38
C ARG A 381 -2.24 -6.37 48.42
N GLY A 382 -2.48 -6.90 49.61
CA GLY A 382 -2.90 -8.29 49.77
C GLY A 382 -1.83 -9.26 49.26
N ALA A 383 -2.18 -10.17 48.35
CA ALA A 383 -1.25 -11.16 47.78
C ALA A 383 -0.33 -10.61 46.66
N ARG A 384 -0.46 -9.32 46.29
CA ARG A 384 0.40 -8.68 45.28
C ARG A 384 1.28 -7.59 45.89
N ILE A 385 2.41 -7.32 45.24
CA ILE A 385 3.30 -6.20 45.54
C ILE A 385 3.34 -5.28 44.32
N ASN A 386 2.99 -4.01 44.52
CA ASN A 386 3.21 -2.98 43.51
C ASN A 386 4.66 -2.48 43.65
N LEU A 387 5.36 -2.41 42.52
CA LEU A 387 6.75 -1.99 42.41
C LEU A 387 6.82 -0.69 41.61
N ASP A 388 7.49 0.32 42.16
CA ASP A 388 7.97 1.49 41.42
C ASP A 388 9.50 1.52 41.54
N CYS A 389 10.17 1.10 40.47
CA CYS A 389 11.61 0.88 40.41
C CYS A 389 12.28 1.90 39.49
N ARG A 390 13.42 2.44 39.92
CA ARG A 390 14.20 3.42 39.16
C ARG A 390 15.69 3.10 39.16
N ALA A 391 16.36 3.48 38.08
CA ALA A 391 17.82 3.54 38.03
C ALA A 391 18.26 4.86 37.38
N GLY A 392 18.43 5.89 38.21
CA GLY A 392 18.64 7.27 37.77
C GLY A 392 17.53 7.73 36.83
N ALA A 393 17.89 8.52 35.82
CA ALA A 393 16.98 8.96 34.75
C ALA A 393 16.82 7.93 33.61
N ARG A 394 17.62 6.84 33.61
CA ARG A 394 17.72 5.92 32.47
C ARG A 394 16.66 4.81 32.47
N LEU A 395 16.09 4.48 33.63
CA LEU A 395 15.10 3.42 33.74
C LEU A 395 14.02 3.78 34.76
N HIS A 396 12.75 3.62 34.36
CA HIS A 396 11.59 3.61 35.25
C HIS A 396 10.71 2.40 34.95
N LEU A 397 10.47 1.56 35.95
CA LEU A 397 9.67 0.35 35.86
C LEU A 397 8.54 0.43 36.89
N GLN A 398 7.30 0.38 36.43
CA GLN A 398 6.12 0.17 37.26
C GLN A 398 5.55 -1.21 36.95
N ALA A 399 5.41 -2.04 37.97
CA ALA A 399 4.99 -3.42 37.80
C ALA A 399 4.22 -3.96 39.01
N ARG A 400 3.47 -5.03 38.77
CA ARG A 400 2.74 -5.80 39.78
C ARG A 400 3.32 -7.21 39.85
N LEU A 401 3.82 -7.58 41.03
CA LEU A 401 4.36 -8.90 41.32
C LEU A 401 3.33 -9.70 42.13
N SER A 402 3.02 -10.93 41.71
CA SER A 402 2.09 -11.84 42.39
C SER A 402 2.61 -13.28 42.29
N GLY A 403 3.33 -13.74 43.31
CA GLY A 403 4.07 -15.00 43.26
C GLY A 403 5.08 -15.00 42.09
N PRO A 404 5.06 -16.00 41.19
CA PRO A 404 5.96 -16.07 40.03
C PRO A 404 5.48 -15.23 38.83
N ARG A 405 4.42 -14.43 38.96
CA ARG A 405 3.88 -13.61 37.87
C ARG A 405 4.30 -12.14 38.04
N LEU A 406 4.86 -11.57 36.97
CA LEU A 406 5.19 -10.16 36.88
C LEU A 406 4.40 -9.52 35.73
N ALA A 407 3.54 -8.57 36.04
CA ALA A 407 2.86 -7.73 35.06
C ALA A 407 3.54 -6.36 35.03
N ILE A 408 4.14 -5.99 33.90
CA ILE A 408 4.76 -4.68 33.71
C ILE A 408 3.67 -3.72 33.22
N ASP A 409 3.34 -2.74 34.05
CA ASP A 409 2.36 -1.70 33.72
C ASP A 409 3.01 -0.58 32.90
N ARG A 410 4.27 -0.27 33.21
CA ARG A 410 5.06 0.72 32.49
C ARG A 410 6.54 0.38 32.55
N LEU A 411 7.21 0.45 31.41
CA LEU A 411 8.67 0.43 31.34
C LEU A 411 9.14 1.58 30.46
N VAL A 412 10.00 2.43 31.01
CA VAL A 412 10.66 3.55 30.33
C VAL A 412 12.15 3.30 30.33
N LEU A 413 12.78 3.34 29.17
CA LEU A 413 14.23 3.21 28.98
C LEU A 413 14.76 4.47 28.28
N ASP A 414 15.79 5.09 28.86
CA ASP A 414 16.42 6.35 28.41
C ASP A 414 15.37 7.42 28.03
N GLY A 415 14.39 7.62 28.92
CA GLY A 415 13.30 8.60 28.74
C GLY A 415 12.18 8.18 27.79
N ARG A 416 12.23 7.00 27.17
CA ARG A 416 11.23 6.52 26.22
C ARG A 416 10.39 5.38 26.76
N ALA A 417 9.06 5.52 26.68
CA ALA A 417 8.14 4.43 26.98
C ALA A 417 8.33 3.30 25.96
N THR A 418 8.44 2.07 26.47
CA THR A 418 8.55 0.86 25.66
C THR A 418 7.16 0.32 25.32
N PRO A 419 7.00 -0.41 24.21
CA PRO A 419 5.79 -1.20 23.95
C PRO A 419 5.51 -2.19 25.10
N PRO A 420 4.27 -2.67 25.27
CA PRO A 420 3.93 -3.65 26.31
C PRO A 420 4.89 -4.85 26.30
N VAL A 421 5.47 -5.14 27.46
CA VAL A 421 6.48 -6.20 27.63
C VAL A 421 5.88 -7.34 28.40
N THR A 422 5.87 -8.53 27.79
CA THR A 422 5.55 -9.76 28.48
C THR A 422 6.83 -10.40 29.00
N VAL A 423 6.78 -10.95 30.21
CA VAL A 423 7.92 -11.59 30.87
C VAL A 423 7.51 -12.95 31.42
N GLN A 424 8.46 -13.88 31.49
CA GLN A 424 8.30 -15.18 32.15
C GLN A 424 9.24 -15.29 33.34
N ALA A 425 8.78 -15.97 34.39
CA ALA A 425 9.64 -16.39 35.49
C ALA A 425 10.66 -17.45 35.00
N THR A 426 11.85 -17.39 35.57
CA THR A 426 12.99 -18.28 35.36
C THR A 426 13.70 -18.46 36.70
N ASP A 427 14.58 -19.44 36.80
CA ASP A 427 15.36 -19.68 38.04
C ASP A 427 16.22 -18.49 38.46
N ALA A 428 16.53 -17.58 37.52
CA ALA A 428 17.37 -16.42 37.75
C ALA A 428 16.59 -15.09 37.86
N GLY A 429 15.25 -15.10 37.78
CA GLY A 429 14.40 -13.90 37.78
C GLY A 429 13.39 -13.90 36.64
N PHE A 430 13.10 -12.74 36.05
CA PHE A 430 12.13 -12.58 34.97
C PHE A 430 12.82 -12.25 33.64
N ALA A 431 12.47 -12.96 32.57
CA ALA A 431 13.03 -12.73 31.23
C ALA A 431 11.93 -12.29 30.24
N PRO A 432 12.18 -11.32 29.34
CA PRO A 432 11.20 -10.94 28.32
C PRO A 432 10.86 -12.07 27.33
N ILE A 433 9.57 -12.19 27.02
CA ILE A 433 9.03 -13.07 25.97
C ILE A 433 8.71 -12.21 24.75
N GLY A 434 9.06 -12.69 23.56
CA GLY A 434 8.92 -11.92 22.32
C GLY A 434 10.06 -10.92 22.13
N GLN A 435 9.79 -9.75 21.56
CA GLN A 435 10.81 -8.72 21.31
C GLN A 435 11.30 -8.12 22.64
N ARG A 436 12.62 -8.14 22.86
CA ARG A 436 13.22 -7.52 24.05
C ARG A 436 13.22 -5.99 23.94
N PRO A 437 12.83 -5.26 24.99
CA PRO A 437 13.09 -3.83 25.10
C PRO A 437 14.59 -3.55 25.00
N ARG A 438 14.97 -2.45 24.35
CA ARG A 438 16.37 -2.05 24.17
C ARG A 438 16.57 -0.62 24.64
N ARG A 439 17.74 -0.36 25.25
CA ARG A 439 18.21 0.99 25.59
C ARG A 439 18.58 1.78 24.33
N ALA A 440 18.82 3.08 24.49
CA ALA A 440 19.25 3.96 23.41
C ALA A 440 20.61 3.57 22.80
N ASP A 441 21.49 2.94 23.58
CA ASP A 441 22.76 2.35 23.11
C ASP A 441 22.55 1.06 22.30
N GLY A 442 21.38 0.42 22.43
CA GLY A 442 21.01 -0.80 21.73
C GLY A 442 21.04 -2.07 22.58
N HIS A 443 21.53 -2.00 23.82
CA HIS A 443 21.61 -3.17 24.69
C HIS A 443 20.19 -3.65 25.04
N ALA A 444 19.94 -4.96 24.92
CA ALA A 444 18.65 -5.57 25.14
C ALA A 444 18.45 -5.94 26.61
N LEU A 445 17.29 -5.61 27.17
CA LEU A 445 16.86 -6.12 28.47
C LEU A 445 16.78 -7.65 28.39
N SER A 446 17.70 -8.34 29.06
CA SER A 446 17.77 -9.79 29.07
C SER A 446 17.11 -10.38 30.32
N ARG A 447 17.18 -9.68 31.46
CA ARG A 447 16.63 -10.14 32.73
C ARG A 447 16.26 -9.02 33.69
N LEU A 448 15.22 -9.26 34.49
CA LEU A 448 14.84 -8.48 35.66
C LEU A 448 14.94 -9.35 36.91
N ARG A 449 15.74 -8.91 37.88
CA ARG A 449 15.82 -9.49 39.22
C ARG A 449 15.10 -8.56 40.18
N LEU A 450 14.12 -9.08 40.91
CA LEU A 450 13.26 -8.29 41.79
C LEU A 450 13.29 -8.78 43.23
N ASP A 451 14.35 -9.48 43.61
CA ASP A 451 14.62 -9.90 44.99
C ASP A 451 14.76 -8.67 45.88
N ALA A 452 14.14 -8.66 47.06
CA ALA A 452 14.15 -7.51 47.97
C ALA A 452 15.59 -7.12 48.35
N GLY A 453 15.99 -5.87 48.05
CA GLY A 453 17.33 -5.34 48.35
C GLY A 453 18.41 -5.66 47.32
N ALA A 454 18.12 -6.51 46.33
CA ALA A 454 19.03 -6.92 45.27
C ALA A 454 18.44 -6.73 43.86
N GLU A 455 17.49 -5.81 43.73
CA GLU A 455 16.77 -5.53 42.49
C GLU A 455 17.73 -5.03 41.40
N ALA A 456 17.64 -5.61 40.20
CA ALA A 456 18.51 -5.28 39.10
C ALA A 456 17.85 -5.54 37.74
N ALA A 457 18.25 -4.77 36.74
CA ALA A 457 17.99 -5.05 35.33
C ALA A 457 19.32 -5.42 34.65
N GLU A 458 19.33 -6.51 33.89
CA GLU A 458 20.49 -6.96 33.11
C GLU A 458 20.25 -6.62 31.64
N PHE A 459 21.25 -5.99 31.02
CA PHE A 459 21.24 -5.57 29.63
C PHE A 459 22.39 -6.22 28.88
N THR A 460 22.09 -6.87 27.76
CA THR A 460 23.09 -7.56 26.95
C THR A 460 23.38 -6.77 25.68
N ASP A 461 24.65 -6.50 25.42
CA ASP A 461 25.13 -6.01 24.13
C ASP A 461 25.26 -7.19 23.16
N ASP A 462 24.27 -7.33 22.29
CA ASP A 462 24.18 -8.44 21.33
C ASP A 462 24.11 -7.96 19.87
N LEU A 463 24.45 -6.70 19.59
CA LEU A 463 24.33 -6.12 18.25
C LEU A 463 25.55 -6.36 17.36
N ALA A 464 26.72 -6.65 17.92
CA ALA A 464 27.95 -6.86 17.14
C ALA A 464 27.80 -7.88 15.98
N PRO A 465 27.13 -9.04 16.14
CA PRO A 465 26.87 -9.95 15.02
C PRO A 465 26.01 -9.35 13.90
N LEU A 466 25.07 -8.47 14.24
CA LEU A 466 24.23 -7.79 13.27
C LEU A 466 25.03 -6.73 12.51
N GLU A 467 25.90 -5.99 13.20
CA GLU A 467 26.77 -4.99 12.57
C GLU A 467 27.76 -5.64 11.60
N ALA A 468 28.39 -6.74 12.00
CA ALA A 468 29.26 -7.52 11.13
C ALA A 468 28.53 -8.03 9.88
N ALA A 469 27.28 -8.49 10.02
CA ALA A 469 26.47 -8.93 8.87
C ALA A 469 26.09 -7.78 7.93
N LEU A 470 25.84 -6.57 8.45
CA LEU A 470 25.60 -5.38 7.65
C LEU A 470 26.85 -4.95 6.86
N ASP A 471 28.03 -5.06 7.48
CA ASP A 471 29.29 -4.70 6.83
C ASP A 471 29.66 -5.70 5.74
N ALA A 472 29.53 -7.00 6.01
CA ALA A 472 29.72 -8.04 5.00
C ALA A 472 28.79 -7.84 3.79
N LEU A 473 27.52 -7.47 4.03
CA LEU A 473 26.56 -7.21 2.95
C LEU A 473 26.94 -5.98 2.12
N ALA A 474 27.51 -4.94 2.74
CA ALA A 474 28.02 -3.77 2.02
C ALA A 474 29.30 -4.10 1.23
N ASP A 475 30.16 -4.97 1.74
CA ASP A 475 31.34 -5.44 1.02
C ASP A 475 30.96 -6.31 -0.19
N ASP A 476 29.96 -7.17 -0.05
CA ASP A 476 29.38 -7.91 -1.17
C ASP A 476 28.80 -6.98 -2.25
N ALA A 477 28.17 -5.88 -1.83
CA ALA A 477 27.66 -4.87 -2.74
C ALA A 477 28.77 -4.15 -3.52
N ARG A 478 29.84 -3.74 -2.84
CA ARG A 478 31.02 -3.12 -3.48
C ARG A 478 31.69 -4.06 -4.46
N ALA A 479 31.69 -5.35 -4.15
CA ALA A 479 32.24 -6.39 -5.01
C ALA A 479 31.28 -6.88 -6.12
N GLY A 480 30.07 -6.32 -6.21
CA GLY A 480 29.07 -6.72 -7.21
C GLY A 480 28.47 -8.12 -7.01
N ARG A 481 28.69 -8.75 -5.85
CA ARG A 481 28.11 -10.06 -5.49
C ARG A 481 26.67 -9.95 -4.99
N SER A 482 26.27 -8.76 -4.59
CA SER A 482 24.93 -8.41 -4.15
C SER A 482 24.55 -7.04 -4.69
N ASP A 483 23.26 -6.80 -4.87
CA ASP A 483 22.73 -5.47 -5.16
C ASP A 483 22.12 -4.80 -3.93
N ALA A 484 22.30 -5.39 -2.74
CA ALA A 484 22.03 -4.73 -1.47
C ALA A 484 22.80 -3.40 -1.40
N PHE A 485 22.15 -2.30 -1.02
CA PHE A 485 22.77 -0.96 -0.96
C PHE A 485 23.29 -0.37 -2.29
N ALA A 486 23.21 -1.12 -3.41
CA ALA A 486 23.52 -0.61 -4.74
C ALA A 486 22.45 0.39 -5.23
N ASP A 487 22.60 0.94 -6.43
CA ASP A 487 21.57 1.76 -7.08
C ASP A 487 20.41 0.90 -7.60
N ALA A 488 19.70 0.28 -6.65
CA ALA A 488 18.56 -0.59 -6.87
C ALA A 488 17.45 -0.25 -5.86
N PRO A 489 16.19 -0.64 -6.15
CA PRO A 489 15.11 -0.49 -5.18
C PRO A 489 15.41 -1.11 -3.82
N LEU A 490 14.95 -0.45 -2.75
CA LEU A 490 14.96 -0.99 -1.39
C LEU A 490 14.09 -2.25 -1.33
N ARG A 491 14.72 -3.43 -1.18
CA ARG A 491 14.03 -4.72 -1.15
C ARG A 491 14.26 -5.43 0.18
N ARG A 492 13.16 -5.73 0.88
CA ARG A 492 13.15 -6.51 2.13
C ARG A 492 13.94 -7.81 1.98
N ALA A 493 13.68 -8.57 0.90
CA ALA A 493 14.32 -9.85 0.63
C ALA A 493 15.85 -9.76 0.55
N ASN A 494 16.39 -8.72 -0.09
CA ASN A 494 17.83 -8.58 -0.35
C ASN A 494 18.58 -7.93 0.83
N LEU A 495 17.87 -7.36 1.82
CA LEU A 495 18.47 -6.80 3.03
C LEU A 495 18.23 -7.68 4.24
N ILE A 496 16.97 -7.96 4.58
CA ILE A 496 16.62 -8.76 5.76
C ILE A 496 16.97 -10.24 5.57
N GLY A 497 16.86 -10.76 4.34
CA GLY A 497 17.20 -12.15 4.03
C GLY A 497 18.63 -12.51 4.41
N PRO A 498 19.64 -11.84 3.83
CA PRO A 498 21.05 -12.08 4.18
C PRO A 498 21.35 -11.88 5.67
N LEU A 499 20.74 -10.90 6.33
CA LEU A 499 20.93 -10.69 7.77
C LEU A 499 20.39 -11.84 8.62
N LEU A 500 19.19 -12.35 8.31
CA LEU A 500 18.64 -13.53 8.99
C LEU A 500 19.47 -14.77 8.72
N SER A 501 19.90 -14.99 7.47
CA SER A 501 20.78 -16.11 7.09
C SER A 501 22.11 -16.07 7.84
N ALA A 502 22.77 -14.91 7.91
CA ALA A 502 24.02 -14.73 8.67
C ALA A 502 23.84 -15.02 10.17
N LEU A 503 22.64 -14.76 10.69
CA LEU A 503 22.29 -15.06 12.08
C LEU A 503 21.70 -16.48 12.28
N GLY A 504 21.69 -17.33 11.25
CA GLY A 504 21.24 -18.72 11.32
C GLY A 504 19.73 -18.89 11.41
N ARG A 505 18.96 -17.97 10.82
CA ARG A 505 17.48 -18.00 10.79
C ARG A 505 16.94 -18.25 9.38
N PRO A 506 15.72 -18.80 9.26
CA PRO A 506 15.01 -18.85 7.99
C PRO A 506 14.84 -17.44 7.42
N ALA A 507 15.11 -17.29 6.12
CA ALA A 507 15.19 -16.00 5.45
C ALA A 507 14.29 -15.97 4.20
N PRO A 508 13.71 -14.80 3.86
CA PRO A 508 13.05 -14.61 2.57
C PRO A 508 14.02 -14.83 1.41
N ALA A 509 13.53 -15.42 0.32
CA ALA A 509 14.31 -15.61 -0.90
C ALA A 509 14.64 -14.26 -1.56
N PRO A 510 15.87 -14.04 -2.06
CA PRO A 510 16.25 -12.82 -2.76
C PRO A 510 15.35 -12.52 -3.96
N VAL A 511 15.16 -11.23 -4.27
CA VAL A 511 14.40 -10.78 -5.44
C VAL A 511 15.30 -9.91 -6.32
N ALA A 512 15.39 -10.25 -7.60
CA ALA A 512 16.18 -9.49 -8.55
C ALA A 512 15.57 -8.09 -8.79
N ALA A 513 16.42 -7.13 -9.12
CA ALA A 513 15.95 -5.89 -9.76
C ALA A 513 15.32 -6.24 -11.11
N THR A 514 14.20 -5.59 -11.40
CA THR A 514 13.52 -5.77 -12.68
C THR A 514 13.23 -4.41 -13.27
N GLU A 515 13.43 -4.29 -14.58
CA GLU A 515 13.01 -3.08 -15.27
C GLU A 515 11.49 -2.92 -15.22
N PRO A 516 11.00 -1.67 -15.20
CA PRO A 516 9.60 -1.39 -15.43
C PRO A 516 9.10 -2.07 -16.72
N VAL A 517 8.05 -2.89 -16.65
CA VAL A 517 7.32 -3.27 -17.87
C VAL A 517 6.63 -2.02 -18.40
N THR A 518 7.26 -1.32 -19.34
CA THR A 518 6.64 -0.25 -20.11
C THR A 518 5.90 -0.90 -21.27
N ARG A 519 4.56 -0.89 -21.21
CA ARG A 519 3.78 -1.18 -22.42
C ARG A 519 4.07 -0.08 -23.42
N ALA A 520 4.79 -0.41 -24.50
CA ALA A 520 4.90 0.47 -25.65
C ALA A 520 3.48 0.76 -26.15
N HIS A 521 3.13 2.04 -26.30
CA HIS A 521 1.93 2.40 -27.04
C HIS A 521 2.13 1.94 -28.49
N THR A 522 1.43 0.89 -28.89
CA THR A 522 1.55 0.30 -30.22
C THR A 522 1.19 1.33 -31.30
N GLY A 523 2.16 1.60 -32.18
CA GLY A 523 1.98 2.01 -33.57
C GLY A 523 1.16 3.27 -33.85
N HIS A 524 1.86 4.36 -34.16
CA HIS A 524 1.29 5.48 -34.90
C HIS A 524 0.94 5.02 -36.33
N ARG A 525 -0.25 4.45 -36.52
CA ARG A 525 -0.90 4.52 -37.85
C ARG A 525 -1.08 6.00 -38.17
N ALA A 526 -0.74 6.44 -39.37
CA ALA A 526 -1.05 7.79 -39.82
C ALA A 526 -2.56 8.01 -39.64
N ARG A 527 -2.94 8.94 -38.76
CA ARG A 527 -4.34 9.27 -38.46
C ARG A 527 -4.77 10.48 -39.28
N PRO A 528 -6.06 10.58 -39.65
CA PRO A 528 -6.58 11.77 -40.28
C PRO A 528 -6.23 13.02 -39.44
N PRO A 529 -5.78 14.12 -40.06
CA PRO A 529 -5.44 15.34 -39.33
C PRO A 529 -6.55 15.81 -38.37
N ALA A 530 -7.81 15.62 -38.76
CA ALA A 530 -8.98 15.96 -37.95
C ALA A 530 -9.11 15.16 -36.64
N LEU A 531 -8.54 13.94 -36.56
CA LEU A 531 -8.59 13.08 -35.37
C LEU A 531 -7.31 13.16 -34.53
N ALA A 532 -6.24 13.77 -35.04
CA ALA A 532 -4.94 13.82 -34.37
C ALA A 532 -5.01 14.40 -32.94
N PRO A 533 -5.77 15.48 -32.65
CA PRO A 533 -5.91 15.99 -31.28
C PRO A 533 -6.53 14.97 -30.32
N PHE A 534 -7.52 14.18 -30.77
CA PHE A 534 -8.16 13.17 -29.92
C PHE A 534 -7.18 12.06 -29.54
N TYR A 535 -6.38 11.57 -30.49
CA TYR A 535 -5.37 10.57 -30.18
C TYR A 535 -4.29 11.13 -29.25
N ARG A 536 -3.79 12.34 -29.52
CA ARG A 536 -2.78 13.00 -28.68
C ARG A 536 -3.25 13.18 -27.24
N ARG A 537 -4.52 13.57 -27.04
CA ARG A 537 -5.06 13.99 -25.74
C ARG A 537 -5.82 12.89 -24.99
N CYS A 538 -6.37 11.90 -25.69
CA CYS A 538 -7.30 10.93 -25.09
C CYS A 538 -6.85 9.47 -25.24
N ALA A 539 -5.91 9.14 -26.16
CA ALA A 539 -5.58 7.75 -26.47
C ALA A 539 -4.99 6.96 -25.31
N MET A 540 -4.31 7.64 -24.37
CA MET A 540 -3.74 7.02 -23.18
C MET A 540 -4.80 6.24 -22.38
N CYS A 541 -6.05 6.67 -22.37
CA CYS A 541 -7.13 6.03 -21.62
C CYS A 541 -8.20 5.39 -22.51
N HIS A 542 -8.50 5.98 -23.68
CA HIS A 542 -9.71 5.66 -24.46
C HIS A 542 -9.46 4.72 -25.66
N THR A 543 -8.32 4.02 -25.68
CA THR A 543 -8.01 2.98 -26.68
C THR A 543 -8.12 1.55 -26.10
N GLY A 544 -8.14 1.40 -24.78
CA GLY A 544 -8.13 0.12 -24.06
C GLY A 544 -9.49 -0.56 -23.95
N SER A 545 -9.53 -1.89 -23.82
CA SER A 545 -10.76 -2.73 -23.91
C SER A 545 -11.64 -2.72 -22.68
N GLU A 546 -11.34 -1.87 -21.71
CA GLU A 546 -12.14 -1.73 -20.49
C GLU A 546 -13.54 -1.18 -20.83
N ALA A 547 -14.56 -1.65 -20.10
CA ALA A 547 -15.92 -1.11 -20.20
C ALA A 547 -15.98 0.37 -19.79
N PHE A 548 -15.09 0.78 -18.89
CA PHE A 548 -14.92 2.17 -18.48
C PHE A 548 -13.43 2.50 -18.29
N PRO A 549 -12.95 3.65 -18.81
CA PRO A 549 -13.70 4.65 -19.56
C PRO A 549 -14.06 4.17 -20.98
N PRO A 550 -15.10 4.73 -21.63
CA PRO A 550 -15.54 4.27 -22.95
C PRO A 550 -14.42 4.33 -23.99
N ALA A 551 -14.23 3.25 -24.75
CA ALA A 551 -13.13 3.08 -25.69
C ALA A 551 -13.36 3.75 -27.07
N PHE A 552 -13.79 5.02 -27.08
CA PHE A 552 -14.24 5.72 -28.28
C PHE A 552 -13.16 5.98 -29.35
N LEU A 553 -11.89 5.62 -29.09
CA LEU A 553 -10.79 5.69 -30.07
C LEU A 553 -10.40 4.33 -30.66
N ARG A 554 -11.18 3.27 -30.38
CA ARG A 554 -11.00 1.96 -31.00
C ARG A 554 -11.76 1.87 -32.34
N GLY A 555 -11.11 1.24 -33.31
CA GLY A 555 -11.67 0.93 -34.62
C GLY A 555 -10.95 1.66 -35.75
N ASP A 556 -11.56 1.60 -36.94
CA ASP A 556 -11.20 2.45 -38.07
C ASP A 556 -11.69 3.89 -37.87
N ASP A 557 -11.27 4.80 -38.75
CA ASP A 557 -11.55 6.23 -38.60
C ASP A 557 -13.05 6.56 -38.69
N ALA A 558 -13.83 5.78 -39.45
CA ALA A 558 -15.29 5.93 -39.54
C ALA A 558 -15.96 5.54 -38.22
N THR A 559 -15.55 4.41 -37.65
CA THR A 559 -16.03 3.89 -36.36
C THR A 559 -15.66 4.82 -35.22
N VAL A 560 -14.44 5.35 -35.19
CA VAL A 560 -14.01 6.36 -34.23
C VAL A 560 -14.82 7.65 -34.38
N THR A 561 -15.07 8.10 -35.62
CA THR A 561 -15.88 9.30 -35.86
C THR A 561 -17.31 9.13 -35.34
N ARG A 562 -17.97 7.99 -35.58
CA ARG A 562 -19.31 7.72 -35.03
C ARG A 562 -19.32 7.74 -33.51
N GLN A 563 -18.36 7.06 -32.87
CA GLN A 563 -18.25 6.99 -31.41
C GLN A 563 -18.00 8.37 -30.80
N LEU A 564 -17.10 9.18 -31.38
CA LEU A 564 -16.87 10.55 -30.93
C LEU A 564 -18.14 11.41 -31.06
N THR A 565 -18.93 11.25 -32.12
CA THR A 565 -20.23 11.93 -32.27
C THR A 565 -21.22 11.50 -31.18
N ALA A 566 -21.36 10.19 -30.93
CA ALA A 566 -22.25 9.68 -29.88
C ALA A 566 -21.86 10.17 -28.47
N CYS A 567 -20.56 10.32 -28.22
CA CYS A 567 -20.02 10.79 -26.94
C CYS A 567 -19.93 12.32 -26.82
N ALA A 568 -20.22 13.07 -27.89
CA ALA A 568 -19.98 14.50 -27.96
C ALA A 568 -20.63 15.32 -26.83
N PRO A 569 -21.88 15.04 -26.39
CA PRO A 569 -22.51 15.85 -25.35
C PRO A 569 -21.72 15.86 -24.03
N ARG A 570 -21.35 14.67 -23.54
CA ARG A 570 -20.59 14.52 -22.29
C ARG A 570 -19.13 14.96 -22.45
N MET A 571 -18.52 14.76 -23.62
CA MET A 571 -17.16 15.24 -23.91
C MET A 571 -17.08 16.76 -23.88
N LEU A 572 -17.98 17.46 -24.58
CA LEU A 572 -18.03 18.92 -24.60
C LEU A 572 -18.20 19.49 -23.20
N ARG A 573 -19.09 18.88 -22.38
CA ARG A 573 -19.26 19.29 -20.98
C ARG A 573 -17.98 19.15 -20.16
N ARG A 574 -17.23 18.03 -20.28
CA ARG A 574 -15.95 17.85 -19.58
C ARG A 574 -14.84 18.74 -20.14
N LEU A 575 -14.78 19.00 -21.45
CA LEU A 575 -13.81 19.93 -22.07
C LEU A 575 -14.08 21.38 -21.64
N ALA A 576 -15.35 21.78 -21.48
CA ALA A 576 -15.72 23.10 -21.00
C ALA A 576 -15.23 23.42 -19.58
N MET A 577 -14.99 22.39 -18.76
CA MET A 577 -14.43 22.57 -17.41
C MET A 577 -12.99 23.13 -17.44
N TRP A 578 -12.27 23.00 -18.56
CA TRP A 578 -10.99 23.68 -18.74
C TRP A 578 -11.13 25.21 -18.84
N GLN A 579 -12.30 25.75 -19.14
CA GLN A 579 -12.53 27.20 -19.16
C GLN A 579 -13.02 27.72 -17.80
N ARG A 580 -13.27 26.84 -16.83
CA ARG A 580 -13.73 27.21 -15.48
C ARG A 580 -12.57 27.15 -14.46
N PRO A 581 -12.55 28.05 -13.46
CA PRO A 581 -11.65 27.93 -12.33
C PRO A 581 -11.96 26.67 -11.53
N ALA A 582 -10.96 26.10 -10.84
CA ALA A 582 -11.08 24.78 -10.22
C ALA A 582 -12.30 24.63 -9.28
N GLY A 583 -12.57 25.65 -8.45
CA GLY A 583 -13.70 25.65 -7.50
C GLY A 583 -15.09 25.81 -8.12
N ALA A 584 -15.19 26.22 -9.40
CA ALA A 584 -16.48 26.40 -10.09
C ALA A 584 -16.82 25.27 -11.08
N ARG A 585 -16.04 24.18 -11.03
CA ARG A 585 -16.23 23.04 -11.92
C ARG A 585 -17.28 22.09 -11.36
N GLU A 586 -18.31 21.82 -12.16
CA GLU A 586 -19.28 20.75 -11.89
C GLU A 586 -18.60 19.37 -12.00
N LYS A 587 -17.67 19.24 -12.95
CA LYS A 587 -16.95 18.01 -13.26
C LYS A 587 -15.44 18.24 -13.42
N VAL A 588 -14.62 17.22 -13.16
CA VAL A 588 -13.19 17.31 -13.47
C VAL A 588 -13.01 17.42 -14.99
N PRO A 589 -12.15 18.32 -15.50
CA PRO A 589 -11.98 18.46 -16.94
C PRO A 589 -11.33 17.20 -17.54
N MET A 590 -11.54 17.00 -18.85
CA MET A 590 -10.92 15.92 -19.61
C MET A 590 -10.01 16.49 -20.72
N PRO A 591 -8.83 15.88 -21.00
CA PRO A 591 -8.15 14.89 -20.17
C PRO A 591 -7.93 15.35 -18.71
N PRO A 592 -7.81 14.43 -17.73
CA PRO A 592 -7.69 14.78 -16.32
C PRO A 592 -6.46 15.64 -16.04
N PRO A 593 -6.53 16.66 -15.17
CA PRO A 593 -5.40 17.58 -14.95
C PRO A 593 -4.10 16.91 -14.51
N ALA A 594 -4.18 15.80 -13.77
CA ALA A 594 -3.00 15.07 -13.30
C ALA A 594 -2.36 14.16 -14.38
N ALA A 595 -3.02 13.99 -15.53
CA ALA A 595 -2.57 13.09 -16.57
C ALA A 595 -1.61 13.80 -17.54
N PRO A 596 -0.53 13.16 -18.04
CA PRO A 596 0.41 13.79 -18.97
C PRO A 596 -0.25 14.44 -20.21
N PRO A 597 -1.28 13.85 -20.86
CA PRO A 597 -1.93 14.48 -22.01
C PRO A 597 -2.63 15.82 -21.71
N ALA A 598 -2.87 16.17 -20.45
CA ALA A 598 -3.45 17.44 -20.04
C ALA A 598 -2.43 18.59 -19.94
N GLN A 599 -1.14 18.27 -19.89
CA GLN A 599 -0.07 19.27 -19.94
C GLN A 599 -0.25 20.11 -21.20
N ASP A 600 -0.04 21.43 -21.10
CA ASP A 600 -0.14 22.43 -22.18
C ASP A 600 -1.47 22.56 -22.94
N LEU A 601 -2.51 21.77 -22.63
CA LEU A 601 -3.73 21.66 -23.44
C LEU A 601 -4.41 23.00 -23.75
N ARG A 602 -4.34 23.96 -22.82
CA ARG A 602 -4.90 25.32 -23.00
C ARG A 602 -4.07 26.21 -23.94
N ALA A 603 -2.78 25.94 -24.08
CA ALA A 603 -1.84 26.78 -24.81
C ALA A 603 -1.59 26.29 -26.26
N CYS A 604 -1.77 25.00 -26.52
CA CYS A 604 -1.40 24.38 -27.80
C CYS A 604 -2.50 24.40 -28.88
N GLY A 605 -3.67 24.98 -28.61
CA GLY A 605 -4.81 25.03 -29.55
C GLY A 605 -5.62 23.73 -29.68
N ASP A 606 -5.14 22.60 -29.16
CA ASP A 606 -5.86 21.31 -29.23
C ASP A 606 -7.23 21.39 -28.52
N LEU A 607 -7.37 22.15 -27.43
CA LEU A 607 -8.65 22.31 -26.74
C LEU A 607 -9.73 22.90 -27.65
N ASP A 608 -9.39 23.94 -28.42
CA ASP A 608 -10.32 24.60 -29.33
C ASP A 608 -10.62 23.74 -30.55
N ALA A 609 -9.61 23.03 -31.07
CA ALA A 609 -9.79 22.07 -32.16
C ALA A 609 -10.75 20.94 -31.78
N LEU A 610 -10.57 20.33 -30.60
CA LEU A 610 -11.45 19.27 -30.07
C LEU A 610 -12.89 19.77 -29.93
N ARG A 611 -13.08 20.94 -29.31
CA ARG A 611 -14.41 21.51 -29.08
C ARG A 611 -15.11 21.88 -30.38
N THR A 612 -14.39 22.51 -31.31
CA THR A 612 -14.93 22.89 -32.63
C THR A 612 -15.39 21.65 -33.40
N TRP A 613 -14.57 20.60 -33.42
CA TRP A 613 -14.89 19.35 -34.10
C TRP A 613 -16.15 18.69 -33.53
N LEU A 614 -16.30 18.66 -32.20
CA LEU A 614 -17.46 18.07 -31.51
C LEU A 614 -18.73 18.93 -31.69
N ASN A 615 -18.62 20.25 -31.57
CA ASN A 615 -19.76 21.16 -31.72
C ASN A 615 -20.37 21.12 -33.13
N ALA A 616 -19.55 20.92 -34.16
CA ALA A 616 -20.01 20.78 -35.54
C ALA A 616 -20.89 19.55 -35.78
N ARG A 617 -20.87 18.58 -34.85
CA ARG A 617 -21.58 17.29 -34.95
C ARG A 617 -22.80 17.18 -34.04
N LEU A 618 -23.06 18.21 -33.22
CA LEU A 618 -24.29 18.29 -32.42
C LEU A 618 -25.39 19.01 -33.18
N ALA A 619 -26.61 18.49 -33.08
CA ALA A 619 -27.81 19.19 -33.51
C ALA A 619 -28.03 20.48 -32.68
N PRO A 620 -28.68 21.53 -33.23
CA PRO A 620 -28.86 22.81 -32.55
C PRO A 620 -29.53 22.70 -31.17
N ASP A 621 -30.57 21.88 -31.06
CA ASP A 621 -31.30 21.56 -29.83
C ASP A 621 -30.41 20.87 -28.79
N ALA A 622 -29.60 19.91 -29.21
CA ALA A 622 -28.63 19.23 -28.34
C ALA A 622 -27.59 20.21 -27.78
N ARG A 623 -27.16 21.21 -28.57
CA ARG A 623 -26.25 22.28 -28.10
C ARG A 623 -26.90 23.15 -27.04
N THR A 624 -28.17 23.53 -27.19
CA THR A 624 -28.89 24.29 -26.17
C THR A 624 -29.13 23.47 -24.90
N ALA A 625 -29.39 22.17 -25.03
CA ALA A 625 -29.58 21.26 -23.91
C ALA A 625 -28.30 21.10 -23.06
N LEU A 626 -27.12 21.22 -23.68
CA LEU A 626 -25.84 21.09 -22.98
C LEU A 626 -25.73 21.99 -21.77
N ASP A 627 -26.26 23.22 -21.79
CA ASP A 627 -26.11 24.14 -20.67
C ASP A 627 -27.18 23.99 -19.59
N ARG A 628 -28.34 23.40 -19.94
CA ARG A 628 -29.51 23.29 -19.06
C ARG A 628 -29.57 22.00 -18.26
N LEU A 629 -29.09 20.90 -18.84
CA LEU A 629 -29.17 19.57 -18.23
C LEU A 629 -28.03 19.33 -17.24
N ALA A 630 -28.34 18.60 -16.16
CA ALA A 630 -27.31 18.05 -15.29
C ALA A 630 -26.48 17.02 -16.06
N TYR A 631 -25.21 16.81 -15.67
CA TYR A 631 -24.34 15.87 -16.37
C TYR A 631 -24.92 14.45 -16.48
N ALA A 632 -25.59 13.98 -15.42
CA ALA A 632 -26.22 12.66 -15.38
C ALA A 632 -27.31 12.47 -16.45
N ASP A 633 -27.99 13.56 -16.84
CA ASP A 633 -29.09 13.58 -17.81
C ASP A 633 -28.62 13.76 -19.25
N LEU A 634 -27.33 14.08 -19.45
CA LEU A 634 -26.76 14.14 -20.79
C LEU A 634 -26.72 12.73 -21.40
N PRO A 635 -26.97 12.60 -22.73
CA PRO A 635 -26.88 11.33 -23.43
C PRO A 635 -25.59 10.57 -23.08
N ALA A 636 -25.73 9.29 -22.76
CA ALA A 636 -24.60 8.44 -22.39
C ALA A 636 -23.63 8.31 -23.57
N CYS A 637 -22.33 8.23 -23.27
CA CYS A 637 -21.31 7.91 -24.27
C CYS A 637 -21.37 6.41 -24.57
N THR A 638 -22.05 6.04 -25.65
CA THR A 638 -22.19 4.66 -26.12
C THR A 638 -21.11 4.35 -27.16
N VAL A 639 -20.38 3.26 -26.94
CA VAL A 639 -19.38 2.73 -27.88
C VAL A 639 -19.80 1.32 -28.32
N ASP A 640 -19.55 0.98 -29.59
CA ASP A 640 -20.03 -0.28 -30.16
C ASP A 640 -19.37 -1.49 -29.47
N PRO A 641 -20.16 -2.43 -28.90
CA PRO A 641 -19.64 -3.56 -28.13
C PRO A 641 -18.92 -4.60 -29.00
N GLU A 642 -19.14 -4.64 -30.31
CA GLU A 642 -18.44 -5.57 -31.24
C GLU A 642 -16.91 -5.36 -31.30
N SER A 643 -16.42 -4.27 -30.73
CA SER A 643 -14.99 -3.98 -30.61
C SER A 643 -14.35 -4.51 -29.31
N SER A 644 -15.10 -5.24 -28.48
CA SER A 644 -14.68 -5.73 -27.15
C SER A 644 -14.35 -7.23 -27.08
N HIS A 645 -14.71 -8.01 -28.09
CA HIS A 645 -14.46 -9.46 -28.15
C HIS A 645 -13.70 -9.81 -29.45
N GLY A 646 -12.44 -9.38 -29.53
CA GLY A 646 -11.51 -9.91 -30.52
C GLY A 646 -11.01 -11.28 -30.05
N ARG A 647 -11.42 -12.32 -30.79
CA ARG A 647 -11.06 -13.76 -30.74
C ARG A 647 -9.88 -14.17 -29.86
#